data_AF-A0A7W1ZC20-F1
#
_entry.id   AF-A0A7W1ZC20-F1
#
_cell.length_a   1.000
_cell.length_b   1.000
_cell.length_c   1.000
_cell.angle_alpha   90.00
_cell.angle_beta   90.00
_cell.angle_gamma   90.00
#
_symmetry.space_group_name_H-M   'P 1'
#
loop_
_entity.id
_entity.type
_entity.pdbx_description
1 polymer ?
#
loop_
_entity_poly.entity_id
_entity_poly.type
_entity_poly.pdbx_seq_one_letter_code
_entity_poly.pdbx_strand_id
1 'polypeptide(L)'
;MTIEEIYYSEDISVRACNVCNDNGLKDLSAILNYYRENKTFNSLRNCGKKSNEELTSICLKYIYSDGIEQLELPKTENPLISLISNLTRTQREIINSFIDITFNHLSNRSKNAITSFLKSNLKIRNICDKILANEGFNILEIKNVGRKSVTELNSFFHITKNFILKVSRIENENDLIALKNRFFIEKTFSITEIPSEILESQSIFKLTDFLICQNAIFNKHYNEIFLKAFKIYESQTELTLDEIAEDCGLTRERIRQIRKIFLEELFTKLHFIKITDDDLFQKYNIDILQDYILIDSDIVNLINEINNTNFSNEFITLLIYVYISDKFELIGNIEDVLQPKFFKTKNRHNWNNFYLVNTKICNEFDFIAFADDIDNRLNERIEETYKFNYKSYLFNFLRNGDASILSIIFSIAEKIINHEFEIFIDLNDSIIFKRNTVKQVPEYAIDALEKLGIPSKIEDIYNLIEKDFPEITKSIEALRGSLQRTPEVNCFGRSSTYGLKKWEDEKEGIKGGTIKDIVLEYLKEKKDPIHVYELLNEVHKYREKTNSKNIITNLKLDPQKQFVIFNQNFIGLSSKIYNSNLTNLPKFLGKMITHFIKQYPSIEIIKVEQHFCKILEISEENTNCIIQILIQNEFINIDNKNNLYV
;
A
#
# COMPACT_ATOMS: atom_id res chain seq x y z
N MET A 1 58.91 -63.00 -3.48
CA MET A 1 57.92 -64.09 -3.39
C MET A 1 57.97 -64.86 -4.69
N THR A 2 58.41 -66.12 -4.65
CA THR A 2 58.46 -66.99 -5.85
C THR A 2 57.06 -67.46 -6.24
N ILE A 3 56.89 -67.95 -7.47
CA ILE A 3 55.59 -68.49 -7.91
C ILE A 3 55.17 -69.72 -7.10
N GLU A 4 56.11 -70.56 -6.65
CA GLU A 4 55.78 -71.68 -5.76
C GLU A 4 55.29 -71.18 -4.40
N GLU A 5 55.89 -70.13 -3.84
CA GLU A 5 55.46 -69.52 -2.58
C GLU A 5 54.03 -68.95 -2.66
N ILE A 6 53.66 -68.31 -3.78
CA ILE A 6 52.31 -67.77 -4.04
C ILE A 6 51.27 -68.89 -4.20
N TYR A 7 51.69 -70.03 -4.76
CA TYR A 7 50.83 -71.20 -4.88
C TYR A 7 50.61 -71.89 -3.53
N TYR A 8 51.67 -72.06 -2.72
CA TYR A 8 51.56 -72.67 -1.40
C TYR A 8 50.85 -71.80 -0.35
N SER A 9 50.73 -70.48 -0.58
CA SER A 9 49.87 -69.58 0.20
C SER A 9 48.38 -69.65 -0.19
N GLU A 10 48.00 -70.55 -1.11
CA GLU A 10 46.67 -70.70 -1.70
C GLU A 10 46.12 -69.45 -2.42
N ASP A 11 46.98 -68.50 -2.81
CA ASP A 11 46.53 -67.28 -3.49
C ASP A 11 46.18 -67.51 -4.99
N ILE A 12 46.69 -68.59 -5.61
CA ILE A 12 46.35 -69.02 -6.99
C ILE A 12 46.10 -70.52 -7.12
N SER A 13 45.35 -70.92 -8.15
CA SER A 13 45.20 -72.33 -8.52
C SER A 13 46.47 -72.93 -9.16
N VAL A 14 46.59 -74.27 -9.11
CA VAL A 14 47.63 -75.05 -9.84
C VAL A 14 47.73 -74.63 -11.30
N ARG A 15 46.57 -74.36 -11.92
CA ARG A 15 46.49 -73.96 -13.33
C ARG A 15 47.12 -72.58 -13.56
N ALA A 16 46.84 -71.61 -12.69
CA ALA A 16 47.43 -70.28 -12.77
C ALA A 16 48.94 -70.28 -12.45
N CYS A 17 49.38 -71.15 -11.53
CA CYS A 17 50.80 -71.39 -11.25
C CYS A 17 51.54 -71.96 -12.48
N ASN A 18 50.96 -72.97 -13.14
CA ASN A 18 51.52 -73.55 -14.36
C ASN A 18 51.54 -72.54 -15.53
N VAL A 19 50.52 -71.70 -15.67
CA VAL A 19 50.52 -70.61 -16.65
C VAL A 19 51.71 -69.66 -16.43
N CYS A 20 52.02 -69.32 -15.17
CA CYS A 20 53.17 -68.47 -14.87
C CYS A 20 54.50 -69.17 -15.19
N ASN A 21 54.66 -70.44 -14.79
CA ASN A 21 55.87 -71.22 -15.06
C ASN A 21 56.13 -71.46 -16.54
N ASP A 22 55.11 -71.86 -17.31
CA ASP A 22 55.19 -72.13 -18.74
C ASP A 22 55.56 -70.88 -19.56
N ASN A 23 55.27 -69.69 -19.03
CA ASN A 23 55.54 -68.41 -19.66
C ASN A 23 56.68 -67.62 -18.99
N GLY A 24 57.47 -68.27 -18.11
CA GLY A 24 58.69 -67.70 -17.53
C GLY A 24 58.48 -66.66 -16.42
N LEU A 25 57.27 -66.53 -15.88
CA LEU A 25 56.92 -65.62 -14.78
C LEU A 25 57.18 -66.29 -13.42
N LYS A 26 58.46 -66.38 -13.03
CA LYS A 26 58.90 -67.22 -11.89
C LYS A 26 58.76 -66.58 -10.50
N ASP A 27 58.45 -65.29 -10.43
CA ASP A 27 58.28 -64.56 -9.17
C ASP A 27 57.21 -63.46 -9.28
N LEU A 28 56.77 -62.95 -8.13
CA LEU A 28 55.75 -61.89 -8.06
C LEU A 28 56.13 -60.64 -8.85
N SER A 29 57.43 -60.30 -8.91
CA SER A 29 57.90 -59.11 -9.64
C SER A 29 57.68 -59.28 -11.14
N ALA A 30 58.00 -60.46 -11.69
CA ALA A 30 57.77 -60.80 -13.09
C ALA A 30 56.27 -60.79 -13.44
N ILE A 31 55.42 -61.34 -12.56
CA ILE A 31 53.95 -61.36 -12.75
C ILE A 31 53.38 -59.93 -12.74
N LEU A 32 53.80 -59.10 -11.78
CA LEU A 32 53.39 -57.70 -11.66
C LEU A 32 53.84 -56.87 -12.86
N ASN A 33 55.08 -57.06 -13.34
CA ASN A 33 55.59 -56.34 -14.51
C ASN A 33 54.85 -56.74 -15.78
N TYR A 34 54.60 -58.03 -15.99
CA TYR A 34 53.80 -58.50 -17.12
C TYR A 34 52.38 -57.89 -17.11
N TYR A 35 51.73 -57.84 -15.95
CA TYR A 35 50.42 -57.21 -15.79
C TYR A 35 50.46 -55.70 -15.97
N ARG A 36 51.52 -55.02 -15.51
CA ARG A 36 51.68 -53.57 -15.70
C ARG A 36 51.73 -53.19 -17.18
N GLU A 37 52.43 -53.98 -17.99
CA GLU A 37 52.58 -53.78 -19.43
C GLU A 37 51.31 -54.18 -20.21
N ASN A 38 50.73 -55.33 -19.91
CA ASN A 38 49.68 -55.93 -20.75
C ASN A 38 48.25 -55.75 -20.21
N LYS A 39 48.10 -55.38 -18.93
CA LYS A 39 46.82 -55.28 -18.19
C LYS A 39 45.94 -56.54 -18.18
N THR A 40 46.42 -57.63 -18.77
CA THR A 40 45.76 -58.94 -18.83
C THR A 40 46.82 -60.03 -19.08
N PHE A 41 46.48 -61.26 -18.72
CA PHE A 41 47.26 -62.48 -18.97
C PHE A 41 46.67 -63.33 -20.09
N ASN A 42 45.60 -62.88 -20.77
CA ASN A 42 44.92 -63.66 -21.82
C ASN A 42 45.83 -64.00 -23.02
N SER A 43 46.90 -63.23 -23.24
CA SER A 43 47.92 -63.46 -24.27
C SER A 43 48.91 -64.56 -23.90
N LEU A 44 48.95 -65.00 -22.63
CA LEU A 44 49.85 -66.07 -22.20
C LEU A 44 49.35 -67.44 -22.66
N ARG A 45 50.31 -68.28 -23.05
CA ARG A 45 50.01 -69.65 -23.47
C ARG A 45 49.30 -70.39 -22.33
N ASN A 46 48.20 -71.06 -22.66
CA ASN A 46 47.35 -71.84 -21.75
C ASN A 46 46.59 -71.03 -20.67
N CYS A 47 46.60 -69.69 -20.75
CA CYS A 47 45.85 -68.84 -19.83
C CYS A 47 44.37 -68.74 -20.24
N GLY A 48 43.50 -69.40 -19.48
CA GLY A 48 42.05 -69.28 -19.64
C GLY A 48 41.47 -68.16 -18.79
N LYS A 49 40.21 -67.77 -19.05
CA LYS A 49 39.50 -66.68 -18.35
C LYS A 49 39.67 -66.71 -16.83
N LYS A 50 39.50 -67.89 -16.21
CA LYS A 50 39.61 -68.06 -14.75
C LYS A 50 41.04 -67.85 -14.22
N SER A 51 42.06 -68.35 -14.93
CA SER A 51 43.46 -68.12 -14.56
C SER A 51 43.89 -66.66 -14.76
N ASN A 52 43.36 -66.00 -15.79
CA ASN A 52 43.56 -64.56 -15.99
C ASN A 52 42.94 -63.74 -14.84
N GLU A 53 41.73 -64.07 -14.41
CA GLU A 53 41.04 -63.39 -13.30
C GLU A 53 41.78 -63.60 -11.96
N GLU A 54 42.25 -64.83 -11.68
CA GLU A 54 43.05 -65.16 -10.49
C GLU A 54 44.36 -64.36 -10.45
N LEU A 55 45.14 -64.37 -11.53
CA LEU A 55 46.41 -63.64 -11.62
C LEU A 55 46.21 -62.12 -11.57
N THR A 56 45.16 -61.61 -12.22
CA THR A 56 44.78 -60.19 -12.16
C THR A 56 44.44 -59.77 -10.74
N SER A 57 43.69 -60.60 -10.00
CA SER A 57 43.29 -60.32 -8.62
C SER A 57 44.50 -60.25 -7.68
N ILE A 58 45.50 -61.13 -7.87
CA ILE A 58 46.78 -61.05 -7.16
C ILE A 58 47.51 -59.76 -7.49
N CYS A 59 47.63 -59.41 -8.77
CA CYS A 59 48.32 -58.19 -9.15
C CYS A 59 47.67 -56.97 -8.49
N LEU A 60 46.34 -56.90 -8.48
CA LEU A 60 45.62 -55.84 -7.78
C LEU A 60 45.91 -55.89 -6.26
N LYS A 61 45.83 -57.05 -5.61
CA LYS A 61 46.13 -57.22 -4.16
C LYS A 61 47.50 -56.62 -3.79
N TYR A 62 48.54 -56.87 -4.58
CA TYR A 62 49.90 -56.38 -4.30
C TYR A 62 50.17 -54.95 -4.82
N ILE A 63 49.49 -54.51 -5.88
CA ILE A 63 49.54 -53.11 -6.35
C ILE A 63 48.85 -52.16 -5.37
N TYR A 64 47.81 -52.63 -4.66
CA TYR A 64 47.11 -51.83 -3.64
C TYR A 64 47.83 -51.79 -2.28
N SER A 65 48.74 -52.73 -1.98
CA SER A 65 49.46 -52.79 -0.70
C SER A 65 50.76 -51.97 -0.65
N ASP A 66 51.39 -51.68 -1.78
CA ASP A 66 52.55 -50.77 -1.87
C ASP A 66 52.06 -49.35 -2.21
N GLY A 67 51.99 -48.51 -1.18
CA GLY A 67 51.37 -47.19 -1.22
C GLY A 67 51.97 -46.18 -2.21
N ILE A 68 51.06 -45.54 -2.94
CA ILE A 68 51.13 -44.23 -3.62
C ILE A 68 52.19 -44.08 -4.73
N GLU A 69 51.70 -44.07 -5.98
CA GLU A 69 51.85 -42.90 -6.84
C GLU A 69 50.69 -42.84 -7.84
N GLN A 70 49.97 -41.71 -7.85
CA GLN A 70 49.08 -41.32 -8.94
C GLN A 70 49.94 -41.16 -10.20
N LEU A 71 50.14 -42.24 -10.94
CA LEU A 71 50.52 -42.16 -12.34
C LEU A 71 49.22 -42.02 -13.14
N GLU A 72 48.96 -40.79 -13.55
CA GLU A 72 48.02 -40.47 -14.62
C GLU A 72 48.27 -41.42 -15.81
N LEU A 73 47.41 -42.43 -15.95
CA LEU A 73 47.16 -42.98 -17.27
C LEU A 73 46.38 -41.90 -18.01
N PRO A 74 46.78 -41.51 -19.23
CA PRO A 74 45.95 -40.62 -20.04
C PRO A 74 44.65 -41.37 -20.26
N LYS A 75 43.60 -40.97 -19.54
CA LYS A 75 42.25 -41.18 -20.02
C LYS A 75 42.28 -40.55 -21.40
N THR A 76 42.02 -41.33 -22.44
CA THR A 76 41.42 -40.75 -23.63
C THR A 76 40.08 -40.19 -23.16
N GLU A 77 40.11 -39.00 -22.56
CA GLU A 77 38.92 -38.27 -22.17
C GLU A 77 38.07 -38.20 -23.43
N ASN A 78 36.81 -38.59 -23.32
CA ASN A 78 35.88 -38.46 -24.41
C ASN A 78 36.03 -37.03 -24.96
N PRO A 79 36.32 -36.84 -26.27
CA PRO A 79 36.61 -35.52 -26.83
C PRO A 79 35.52 -34.48 -26.54
N LEU A 80 34.29 -34.93 -26.28
CA LEU A 80 33.15 -34.09 -25.93
C LEU A 80 33.20 -33.62 -24.46
N ILE A 81 33.71 -34.47 -23.55
CA ILE A 81 33.93 -34.12 -22.13
C ILE A 81 35.04 -33.07 -22.03
N SER A 82 36.17 -33.27 -22.72
CA SER A 82 37.29 -32.31 -22.73
C SER A 82 36.91 -31.00 -23.43
N LEU A 83 36.07 -31.06 -24.46
CA LEU A 83 35.52 -29.86 -25.09
C LEU A 83 34.63 -29.07 -24.12
N ILE A 84 33.73 -29.74 -23.38
CA ILE A 84 32.83 -29.07 -22.43
C ILE A 84 33.56 -28.51 -21.22
N SER A 85 34.62 -29.16 -20.74
CA SER A 85 35.45 -28.63 -19.66
C SER A 85 36.18 -27.35 -20.08
N ASN A 86 36.57 -27.23 -21.36
CA ASN A 86 37.26 -26.06 -21.90
C ASN A 86 36.35 -24.90 -22.34
N LEU A 87 35.03 -25.06 -22.33
CA LEU A 87 34.11 -23.97 -22.68
C LEU A 87 34.26 -22.78 -21.72
N THR A 88 34.27 -21.57 -22.26
CA THR A 88 34.19 -20.33 -21.48
C THR A 88 32.85 -20.23 -20.75
N ARG A 89 32.76 -19.31 -19.78
CA ARG A 89 31.51 -19.04 -19.06
C ARG A 89 30.38 -18.66 -20.04
N THR A 90 30.62 -17.70 -20.92
CA THR A 90 29.66 -17.23 -21.93
C THR A 90 29.21 -18.37 -22.86
N GLN A 91 30.14 -19.19 -23.35
CA GLN A 91 29.81 -20.35 -24.19
C GLN A 91 28.90 -21.35 -23.46
N ARG A 92 29.18 -21.63 -22.18
CA ARG A 92 28.33 -22.53 -21.36
C ARG A 92 26.93 -21.94 -21.15
N GLU A 93 26.83 -20.66 -20.87
CA GLU A 93 25.55 -19.96 -20.68
C GLU A 93 24.71 -19.97 -21.96
N ILE A 94 25.32 -19.75 -23.13
CA ILE A 94 24.66 -19.83 -24.43
C ILE A 94 24.15 -21.24 -24.73
N ILE A 95 24.98 -22.26 -24.49
CA ILE A 95 24.58 -23.66 -24.69
C ILE A 95 23.44 -24.04 -23.74
N ASN A 96 23.50 -23.64 -22.47
CA ASN A 96 22.41 -23.91 -21.53
C ASN A 96 21.12 -23.21 -21.95
N SER A 97 21.20 -21.94 -22.39
CA SER A 97 20.03 -21.20 -22.91
C SER A 97 19.41 -21.91 -24.12
N PHE A 98 20.25 -22.39 -25.03
CA PHE A 98 19.81 -23.17 -26.19
C PHE A 98 19.12 -24.48 -25.78
N ILE A 99 19.68 -25.20 -24.81
CA ILE A 99 19.10 -26.43 -24.27
C ILE A 99 17.72 -26.12 -23.69
N ASP A 100 17.58 -25.05 -22.91
CA ASP A 100 16.30 -24.68 -22.30
C ASP A 100 15.24 -24.34 -23.37
N ILE A 101 15.61 -23.55 -24.39
CA ILE A 101 14.71 -23.22 -25.52
C ILE A 101 14.29 -24.50 -26.26
N THR A 102 15.25 -25.33 -26.68
CA THR A 102 14.95 -26.56 -27.44
C THR A 102 14.19 -27.59 -26.62
N PHE A 103 14.49 -27.71 -25.33
CA PHE A 103 13.76 -28.56 -24.39
C PHE A 103 12.30 -28.11 -24.28
N ASN A 104 12.04 -26.80 -24.26
CA ASN A 104 10.69 -26.25 -24.21
C ASN A 104 9.85 -26.53 -25.46
N HIS A 105 10.46 -26.86 -26.60
CA HIS A 105 9.75 -27.29 -27.80
C HIS A 105 9.43 -28.80 -27.84
N LEU A 106 9.91 -29.59 -26.87
CA LEU A 106 9.59 -31.01 -26.78
C LEU A 106 8.13 -31.24 -26.35
N SER A 107 7.57 -32.37 -26.76
CA SER A 107 6.27 -32.85 -26.27
C SER A 107 6.31 -33.09 -24.76
N ASN A 108 5.17 -32.92 -24.07
CA ASN A 108 5.07 -33.11 -22.62
C ASN A 108 5.58 -34.49 -22.15
N ARG A 109 5.38 -35.53 -22.98
CA ARG A 109 5.88 -36.88 -22.70
C ARG A 109 7.40 -36.93 -22.70
N SER A 110 8.02 -36.33 -23.71
CA SER A 110 9.47 -36.29 -23.86
C SER A 110 10.13 -35.40 -22.82
N LYS A 111 9.52 -34.26 -22.48
CA LYS A 111 9.92 -33.41 -21.34
C LYS A 111 9.95 -34.21 -20.05
N ASN A 112 8.82 -34.81 -19.67
CA ASN A 112 8.70 -35.55 -18.42
C ASN A 112 9.70 -36.72 -18.33
N ALA A 113 9.91 -37.43 -19.43
CA ALA A 113 10.87 -38.53 -19.49
C ALA A 113 12.31 -38.06 -19.25
N ILE A 114 12.76 -37.01 -19.95
CA ILE A 114 14.11 -36.46 -19.79
C ILE A 114 14.30 -35.82 -18.41
N THR A 115 13.35 -35.00 -17.95
CA THR A 115 13.43 -34.34 -16.64
C THR A 115 13.56 -35.38 -15.53
N SER A 116 12.80 -36.47 -15.60
CA SER A 116 12.89 -37.57 -14.64
C SER A 116 14.26 -38.26 -14.71
N PHE A 117 14.77 -38.58 -15.90
CA PHE A 117 16.07 -39.24 -16.09
C PHE A 117 17.24 -38.39 -15.58
N LEU A 118 17.21 -37.09 -15.87
CA LEU A 118 18.27 -36.14 -15.50
C LEU A 118 18.07 -35.54 -14.10
N LYS A 119 17.07 -36.01 -13.33
CA LYS A 119 16.74 -35.50 -11.98
C LYS A 119 16.56 -33.97 -11.97
N SER A 120 15.85 -33.46 -12.98
CA SER A 120 15.59 -32.03 -13.19
C SER A 120 16.81 -31.15 -13.43
N ASN A 121 17.99 -31.72 -13.71
CA ASN A 121 19.19 -30.96 -14.03
C ASN A 121 19.48 -31.02 -15.54
N LEU A 122 19.05 -29.99 -16.27
CA LEU A 122 19.25 -29.85 -17.73
C LEU A 122 20.56 -29.14 -18.09
N LYS A 123 21.48 -28.91 -17.14
CA LYS A 123 22.75 -28.24 -17.46
C LYS A 123 23.60 -29.10 -18.40
N ILE A 124 24.32 -28.45 -19.29
CA ILE A 124 25.17 -29.06 -20.31
C ILE A 124 26.08 -30.16 -19.78
N ARG A 125 26.67 -29.97 -18.58
CA ARG A 125 27.54 -30.96 -17.95
C ARG A 125 26.78 -32.26 -17.65
N ASN A 126 25.59 -32.17 -17.06
CA ASN A 126 24.79 -33.34 -16.73
C ASN A 126 24.29 -34.06 -17.98
N ILE A 127 23.86 -33.30 -19.01
CA ILE A 127 23.46 -33.86 -20.30
C ILE A 127 24.64 -34.56 -20.98
N CYS A 128 25.83 -33.96 -20.95
CA CYS A 128 27.02 -34.60 -21.50
C CYS A 128 27.35 -35.91 -20.78
N ASP A 129 27.51 -35.85 -19.45
CA ASP A 129 27.98 -36.98 -18.66
C ASP A 129 27.00 -38.17 -18.70
N LYS A 130 25.70 -37.91 -18.72
CA LYS A 130 24.66 -38.95 -18.68
C LYS A 130 24.25 -39.46 -20.05
N ILE A 131 24.35 -38.63 -21.09
CA ILE A 131 23.73 -38.88 -22.40
C ILE A 131 24.76 -38.78 -23.52
N LEU A 132 25.34 -37.60 -23.78
CA LEU A 132 26.10 -37.36 -25.02
C LEU A 132 27.47 -38.07 -25.06
N ALA A 133 28.12 -38.23 -23.90
CA ALA A 133 29.44 -38.85 -23.77
C ALA A 133 29.41 -40.29 -23.23
N ASN A 134 28.22 -40.79 -22.87
CA ASN A 134 28.04 -42.14 -22.35
C ASN A 134 27.79 -43.12 -23.51
N GLU A 135 28.81 -43.88 -23.91
CA GLU A 135 28.73 -44.86 -25.00
C GLU A 135 27.73 -46.00 -24.74
N GLY A 136 27.41 -46.26 -23.47
CA GLY A 136 26.40 -47.25 -23.07
C GLY A 136 24.98 -46.70 -22.95
N PHE A 137 24.75 -45.41 -23.23
CA PHE A 137 23.43 -44.81 -23.08
C PHE A 137 22.46 -45.26 -24.18
N ASN A 138 21.28 -45.72 -23.77
CA ASN A 138 20.19 -46.07 -24.67
C ASN A 138 18.90 -45.35 -24.28
N ILE A 139 18.36 -44.54 -25.19
CA ILE A 139 17.12 -43.75 -24.97
C ILE A 139 15.93 -44.65 -24.62
N LEU A 140 15.89 -45.88 -25.12
CA LEU A 140 14.82 -46.84 -24.82
C LEU A 140 14.79 -47.28 -23.36
N GLU A 141 15.88 -47.11 -22.62
CA GLU A 141 15.97 -47.44 -21.20
C GLU A 141 15.35 -46.35 -20.31
N ILE A 142 15.06 -45.17 -20.85
CA ILE A 142 14.36 -44.12 -20.11
C ILE A 142 12.90 -44.52 -19.90
N LYS A 143 12.47 -44.54 -18.63
CA LYS A 143 11.10 -44.85 -18.23
C LYS A 143 10.09 -43.96 -18.98
N ASN A 144 9.01 -44.57 -19.46
CA ASN A 144 7.88 -43.91 -20.15
C ASN A 144 8.19 -43.33 -21.55
N VAL A 145 9.33 -43.67 -22.16
CA VAL A 145 9.67 -43.30 -23.53
C VAL A 145 9.10 -44.31 -24.53
N GLY A 146 8.28 -43.84 -25.48
CA GLY A 146 7.78 -44.63 -26.60
C GLY A 146 8.41 -44.24 -27.94
N ARG A 147 8.11 -44.98 -29.02
CA ARG A 147 8.74 -44.80 -30.35
C ARG A 147 8.78 -43.34 -30.85
N LYS A 148 7.69 -42.58 -30.71
CA LYS A 148 7.64 -41.14 -31.10
C LYS A 148 8.58 -40.27 -30.26
N SER A 149 8.63 -40.51 -28.94
CA SER A 149 9.54 -39.81 -28.04
C SER A 149 11.00 -40.15 -28.35
N VAL A 150 11.33 -41.39 -28.73
CA VAL A 150 12.69 -41.75 -29.14
C VAL A 150 13.18 -40.90 -30.31
N THR A 151 12.37 -40.75 -31.36
CA THR A 151 12.72 -39.93 -32.53
C THR A 151 12.92 -38.47 -32.16
N GLU A 152 12.00 -37.93 -31.35
CA GLU A 152 12.06 -36.54 -30.88
C GLU A 152 13.29 -36.28 -30.01
N LEU A 153 13.58 -37.16 -29.04
CA LEU A 153 14.72 -37.03 -28.15
C LEU A 153 16.06 -37.22 -28.86
N ASN A 154 16.16 -38.16 -29.79
CA ASN A 154 17.34 -38.29 -30.65
C ASN A 154 17.61 -36.99 -31.43
N SER A 155 16.56 -36.39 -31.98
CA SER A 155 16.69 -35.12 -32.72
C SER A 155 17.16 -34.00 -31.80
N PHE A 156 16.60 -33.90 -30.60
CA PHE A 156 17.02 -32.95 -29.57
C PHE A 156 18.50 -33.12 -29.18
N PHE A 157 18.95 -34.34 -28.87
CA PHE A 157 20.34 -34.59 -28.51
C PHE A 157 21.31 -34.35 -29.69
N HIS A 158 20.91 -34.71 -30.91
CA HIS A 158 21.71 -34.45 -32.11
C HIS A 158 21.89 -32.95 -32.35
N ILE A 159 20.79 -32.19 -32.31
CA ILE A 159 20.80 -30.73 -32.48
C ILE A 159 21.62 -30.07 -31.36
N THR A 160 21.47 -30.53 -30.11
CA THR A 160 22.26 -30.06 -28.96
C THR A 160 23.76 -30.32 -29.16
N LYS A 161 24.13 -31.53 -29.58
CA LYS A 161 25.53 -31.89 -29.89
C LYS A 161 26.12 -31.00 -30.98
N ASN A 162 25.38 -30.76 -32.07
CA ASN A 162 25.83 -29.89 -33.14
C ASN A 162 25.99 -28.43 -32.68
N PHE A 163 25.08 -27.94 -31.82
CA PHE A 163 25.16 -26.59 -31.28
C PHE A 163 26.36 -26.41 -30.35
N ILE A 164 26.64 -27.40 -29.49
CA ILE A 164 27.85 -27.41 -28.64
C ILE A 164 29.12 -27.26 -29.50
N LEU A 165 29.23 -28.07 -30.56
CA LEU A 165 30.39 -28.02 -31.47
C LEU A 165 30.50 -26.70 -32.24
N LYS A 166 29.36 -26.07 -32.55
CA LYS A 166 29.34 -24.76 -33.20
C LYS A 166 29.83 -23.67 -32.23
N VAL A 167 29.27 -23.62 -31.03
CA VAL A 167 29.61 -22.64 -29.99
C VAL A 167 31.07 -22.76 -29.56
N SER A 168 31.58 -23.98 -29.41
CA SER A 168 32.97 -24.21 -28.97
C SER A 168 34.04 -23.70 -29.95
N ARG A 169 33.66 -23.40 -31.20
CA ARG A 169 34.57 -22.90 -32.24
C ARG A 169 34.55 -21.37 -32.36
N ILE A 170 33.67 -20.70 -31.66
CA ILE A 170 33.52 -19.24 -31.72
C ILE A 170 34.25 -18.64 -30.52
N GLU A 171 35.27 -17.82 -30.82
CA GLU A 171 36.07 -17.13 -29.82
C GLU A 171 35.51 -15.72 -29.51
N ASN A 172 34.96 -15.04 -30.50
CA ASN A 172 34.42 -13.69 -30.35
C ASN A 172 33.07 -13.71 -29.60
N GLU A 173 32.97 -12.90 -28.55
CA GLU A 173 31.78 -12.82 -27.70
C GLU A 173 30.55 -12.24 -28.41
N ASN A 174 30.72 -11.29 -29.33
CA ASN A 174 29.62 -10.72 -30.11
C ASN A 174 29.04 -11.77 -31.09
N ASP A 175 29.89 -12.58 -31.72
CA ASP A 175 29.44 -13.67 -32.59
C ASP A 175 28.66 -14.75 -31.81
N LEU A 176 29.07 -14.98 -30.55
CA LEU A 176 28.39 -15.86 -29.61
C LEU A 176 27.00 -15.33 -29.22
N ILE A 177 26.91 -14.04 -28.89
CA ILE A 177 25.64 -13.35 -28.61
C ILE A 177 24.73 -13.38 -29.84
N ALA A 178 25.26 -13.05 -31.03
CA ALA A 178 24.55 -13.09 -32.29
C ALA A 178 23.99 -14.48 -32.61
N LEU A 179 24.75 -15.53 -32.35
CA LEU A 179 24.29 -16.90 -32.52
C LEU A 179 23.14 -17.25 -31.55
N LYS A 180 23.28 -16.87 -30.27
CA LYS A 180 22.23 -17.08 -29.25
C LYS A 180 20.94 -16.36 -29.66
N ASN A 181 21.03 -15.08 -29.97
CA ASN A 181 19.89 -14.23 -30.30
C ASN A 181 19.19 -14.69 -31.59
N ARG A 182 19.96 -15.02 -32.63
CA ARG A 182 19.41 -15.58 -33.88
C ARG A 182 18.58 -16.82 -33.60
N PHE A 183 19.16 -17.76 -32.87
CA PHE A 183 18.49 -19.01 -32.56
C PHE A 183 17.20 -18.78 -31.76
N PHE A 184 17.28 -17.95 -30.72
CA PHE A 184 16.14 -17.61 -29.90
C PHE A 184 15.01 -16.98 -30.72
N ILE A 185 15.32 -15.96 -31.50
CA ILE A 185 14.33 -15.22 -32.29
C ILE A 185 13.70 -16.13 -33.36
N GLU A 186 14.51 -16.90 -34.09
CA GLU A 186 14.02 -17.83 -35.12
C GLU A 186 13.11 -18.92 -34.51
N LYS A 187 13.45 -19.46 -33.34
CA LYS A 187 12.67 -20.55 -32.72
C LYS A 187 11.43 -20.09 -31.97
N THR A 188 11.52 -18.95 -31.30
CA THR A 188 10.43 -18.44 -30.47
C THR A 188 9.42 -17.64 -31.30
N PHE A 189 9.90 -16.86 -32.28
CA PHE A 189 9.05 -15.91 -33.04
C PHE A 189 8.96 -16.22 -34.54
N SER A 190 9.68 -17.24 -35.03
CA SER A 190 9.67 -17.62 -36.46
C SER A 190 10.11 -16.50 -37.42
N ILE A 191 10.98 -15.60 -36.95
CA ILE A 191 11.56 -14.51 -37.76
C ILE A 191 12.93 -14.96 -38.26
N THR A 192 13.14 -14.95 -39.58
CA THR A 192 14.40 -15.39 -40.22
C THR A 192 15.31 -14.23 -40.61
N GLU A 193 14.73 -13.09 -40.96
CA GLU A 193 15.48 -11.88 -41.34
C GLU A 193 15.66 -11.00 -40.11
N ILE A 194 16.85 -11.08 -39.51
CA ILE A 194 17.17 -10.37 -38.26
C ILE A 194 18.40 -9.47 -38.52
N PRO A 195 18.31 -8.16 -38.30
CA PRO A 195 19.45 -7.25 -38.45
C PRO A 195 20.61 -7.61 -37.52
N SER A 196 21.86 -7.41 -37.97
CA SER A 196 23.06 -7.66 -37.16
C SER A 196 23.04 -6.90 -35.84
N GLU A 197 22.56 -5.66 -35.86
CA GLU A 197 22.42 -4.83 -34.66
C GLU A 197 21.49 -5.42 -33.59
N ILE A 198 20.49 -6.21 -33.98
CA ILE A 198 19.62 -6.91 -33.04
C ILE A 198 20.30 -8.19 -32.56
N LEU A 199 20.96 -8.90 -33.47
CA LEU A 199 21.68 -10.13 -33.13
C LEU A 199 22.82 -9.85 -32.14
N GLU A 200 23.58 -8.79 -32.33
CA GLU A 200 24.72 -8.45 -31.48
C GLU A 200 24.32 -7.69 -30.19
N SER A 201 23.05 -7.30 -30.07
CA SER A 201 22.57 -6.55 -28.91
C SER A 201 22.15 -7.46 -27.75
N GLN A 202 22.49 -7.02 -26.53
CA GLN A 202 21.96 -7.60 -25.29
C GLN A 202 20.87 -6.74 -24.66
N SER A 203 20.31 -5.77 -25.40
CA SER A 203 19.30 -4.86 -24.86
C SER A 203 17.91 -5.48 -24.89
N ILE A 204 17.25 -5.54 -23.73
CA ILE A 204 15.84 -5.93 -23.66
C ILE A 204 14.94 -4.94 -24.41
N PHE A 205 15.29 -3.65 -24.43
CA PHE A 205 14.51 -2.60 -25.07
C PHE A 205 14.59 -2.71 -26.59
N LYS A 206 15.81 -2.79 -27.13
CA LYS A 206 16.02 -2.89 -28.58
C LYS A 206 15.41 -4.17 -29.15
N LEU A 207 15.51 -5.29 -28.42
CA LEU A 207 14.87 -6.54 -28.82
C LEU A 207 13.34 -6.44 -28.79
N THR A 208 12.77 -5.83 -27.74
CA THR A 208 11.33 -5.68 -27.62
C THR A 208 10.78 -4.80 -28.74
N ASP A 209 11.43 -3.66 -29.03
CA ASP A 209 11.01 -2.75 -30.10
C ASP A 209 11.02 -3.44 -31.47
N PHE A 210 12.10 -4.18 -31.76
CA PHE A 210 12.19 -5.01 -32.97
C PHE A 210 11.02 -5.99 -33.08
N LEU A 211 10.68 -6.71 -32.00
CA LEU A 211 9.61 -7.70 -32.01
C LEU A 211 8.21 -7.06 -32.13
N ILE A 212 8.00 -5.87 -31.58
CA ILE A 212 6.77 -5.07 -31.79
C ILE A 212 6.67 -4.67 -33.26
N CYS A 213 7.75 -4.13 -33.84
CA CYS A 213 7.79 -3.72 -35.25
C CYS A 213 7.55 -4.90 -36.21
N GLN A 214 8.00 -6.11 -35.85
CA GLN A 214 7.76 -7.33 -36.62
C GLN A 214 6.38 -7.97 -36.39
N ASN A 215 5.52 -7.39 -35.55
CA ASN A 215 4.22 -7.96 -35.15
C ASN A 215 4.37 -9.39 -34.57
N ALA A 216 5.44 -9.60 -33.79
CA ALA A 216 5.79 -10.90 -33.24
C ALA A 216 5.18 -11.13 -31.85
N ILE A 217 5.01 -10.06 -31.07
CA ILE A 217 4.34 -10.10 -29.76
C ILE A 217 2.83 -10.30 -29.94
N PHE A 218 2.26 -9.51 -30.85
CA PHE A 218 0.87 -9.59 -31.30
C PHE A 218 0.84 -9.62 -32.82
N ASN A 219 -0.10 -10.38 -33.40
CA ASN A 219 -0.29 -10.40 -34.85
C ASN A 219 -0.61 -8.99 -35.37
N LYS A 220 -0.42 -8.75 -36.66
CA LYS A 220 -0.54 -7.41 -37.29
C LYS A 220 -1.78 -6.61 -36.85
N HIS A 221 -2.96 -7.21 -36.87
CA HIS A 221 -4.19 -6.51 -36.51
C HIS A 221 -4.25 -6.17 -35.02
N TYR A 222 -3.84 -7.09 -34.15
CA TYR A 222 -3.81 -6.86 -32.72
C TYR A 222 -2.70 -5.88 -32.34
N ASN A 223 -1.55 -5.92 -33.02
CA ASN A 223 -0.44 -5.01 -32.78
C ASN A 223 -0.81 -3.55 -33.09
N GLU A 224 -1.55 -3.31 -34.17
CA GLU A 224 -2.07 -1.97 -34.48
C GLU A 224 -2.97 -1.44 -33.36
N ILE A 225 -3.91 -2.26 -32.85
CA ILE A 225 -4.79 -1.87 -31.74
C ILE A 225 -3.97 -1.66 -30.47
N PHE A 226 -3.00 -2.53 -30.18
CA PHE A 226 -2.13 -2.43 -29.01
C PHE A 226 -1.38 -1.10 -28.98
N LEU A 227 -0.76 -0.73 -30.11
CA LEU A 227 -0.02 0.52 -30.26
C LEU A 227 -0.91 1.76 -30.17
N LYS A 228 -2.22 1.68 -30.46
CA LYS A 228 -3.16 2.80 -30.29
C LYS A 228 -3.77 2.88 -28.89
N ALA A 229 -3.95 1.73 -28.24
CA ALA A 229 -4.72 1.62 -27.00
C ALA A 229 -3.91 1.78 -25.71
N PHE A 230 -2.58 1.72 -25.83
CA PHE A 230 -1.63 1.80 -24.72
C PHE A 230 -0.50 2.79 -25.02
N LYS A 231 0.04 3.39 -23.95
CA LYS A 231 1.21 4.27 -23.96
C LYS A 231 2.46 3.41 -24.11
N ILE A 232 2.84 3.14 -25.36
CA ILE A 232 4.03 2.33 -25.68
C ILE A 232 5.20 3.25 -26.00
N TYR A 233 4.95 4.30 -26.78
CA TYR A 233 5.96 5.25 -27.23
C TYR A 233 5.76 6.64 -26.62
N GLU A 234 6.87 7.36 -26.43
CA GLU A 234 6.92 8.72 -25.93
C GLU A 234 6.19 9.67 -26.90
N SER A 235 5.45 10.65 -26.35
CA SER A 235 4.66 11.61 -27.14
C SER A 235 3.64 10.99 -28.11
N GLN A 236 3.21 9.75 -27.85
CA GLN A 236 2.16 9.09 -28.63
C GLN A 236 0.80 9.77 -28.41
N THR A 237 0.02 9.93 -29.49
CA THR A 237 -1.34 10.47 -29.38
C THR A 237 -2.24 9.52 -28.59
N GLU A 238 -2.87 10.04 -27.55
CA GLU A 238 -3.84 9.31 -26.75
C GLU A 238 -5.20 9.27 -27.46
N LEU A 239 -5.69 8.06 -27.76
CA LEU A 239 -6.96 7.84 -28.46
C LEU A 239 -8.00 7.19 -27.55
N THR A 240 -9.24 7.66 -27.65
CA THR A 240 -10.42 7.07 -27.01
C THR A 240 -10.79 5.73 -27.63
N LEU A 241 -11.60 4.94 -26.92
CA LEU A 241 -12.12 3.68 -27.45
C LEU A 241 -12.92 3.85 -28.75
N ASP A 242 -13.60 4.98 -28.90
CA ASP A 242 -14.43 5.28 -30.07
C ASP A 242 -13.56 5.64 -31.28
N GLU A 243 -12.51 6.44 -31.09
CA GLU A 243 -11.54 6.77 -32.14
C GLU A 243 -10.79 5.51 -32.63
N ILE A 244 -10.33 4.65 -31.70
CA ILE A 244 -9.67 3.38 -32.07
C ILE A 244 -10.66 2.47 -32.81
N ALA A 245 -11.92 2.44 -32.39
CA ALA A 245 -12.95 1.62 -33.01
C ALA A 245 -13.23 2.07 -34.45
N GLU A 246 -13.33 3.38 -34.69
CA GLU A 246 -13.48 3.97 -36.02
C GLU A 246 -12.29 3.62 -36.91
N ASP A 247 -11.07 3.87 -36.42
CA ASP A 247 -9.82 3.60 -37.13
C ASP A 247 -9.65 2.14 -37.55
N CYS A 248 -10.01 1.20 -36.67
CA CYS A 248 -9.83 -0.23 -36.91
C CYS A 248 -11.06 -0.90 -37.53
N GLY A 249 -12.14 -0.16 -37.78
CA GLY A 249 -13.40 -0.71 -38.31
C GLY A 249 -14.08 -1.72 -37.37
N LEU A 250 -13.98 -1.49 -36.06
CA LEU A 250 -14.53 -2.36 -35.01
C LEU A 250 -15.57 -1.60 -34.17
N THR A 251 -16.28 -2.30 -33.29
CA THR A 251 -17.13 -1.65 -32.30
C THR A 251 -16.31 -1.24 -31.08
N ARG A 252 -16.71 -0.16 -30.40
CA ARG A 252 -16.15 0.28 -29.12
C ARG A 252 -16.03 -0.85 -28.09
N GLU A 253 -17.07 -1.67 -27.97
CA GLU A 253 -17.08 -2.81 -27.04
C GLU A 253 -16.08 -3.89 -27.46
N ARG A 254 -15.88 -4.11 -28.76
CA ARG A 254 -14.88 -5.06 -29.25
C ARG A 254 -13.46 -4.58 -28.92
N ILE A 255 -13.16 -3.29 -29.09
CA ILE A 255 -11.87 -2.71 -28.69
C ILE A 255 -11.66 -2.88 -27.19
N ARG A 256 -12.68 -2.58 -26.37
CA ARG A 256 -12.61 -2.76 -24.91
C ARG A 256 -12.29 -4.20 -24.51
N GLN A 257 -12.90 -5.19 -25.15
CA GLN A 257 -12.61 -6.61 -24.92
C GLN A 257 -11.17 -6.98 -25.30
N ILE A 258 -10.68 -6.47 -26.44
CA ILE A 258 -9.31 -6.69 -26.91
C ILE A 258 -8.30 -6.08 -25.92
N ARG A 259 -8.54 -4.86 -25.41
CA ARG A 259 -7.69 -4.23 -24.38
C ARG A 259 -7.57 -5.08 -23.12
N LYS A 260 -8.69 -5.68 -22.68
CA LYS A 260 -8.68 -6.58 -21.52
C LYS A 260 -7.80 -7.81 -21.78
N ILE A 261 -7.88 -8.41 -22.97
CA ILE A 261 -7.00 -9.54 -23.35
C ILE A 261 -5.54 -9.10 -23.32
N PHE A 262 -5.22 -7.90 -23.82
CA PHE A 262 -3.86 -7.37 -23.75
C PHE A 262 -3.36 -7.24 -22.32
N LEU A 263 -4.14 -6.66 -21.41
CA LEU A 263 -3.76 -6.56 -19.99
C LEU A 263 -3.49 -7.93 -19.34
N GLU A 264 -4.28 -8.95 -19.69
CA GLU A 264 -4.15 -10.31 -19.14
C GLU A 264 -2.91 -11.05 -19.68
N GLU A 265 -2.54 -10.84 -20.96
CA GLU A 265 -1.48 -11.61 -21.62
C GLU A 265 -0.13 -10.89 -21.71
N LEU A 266 -0.09 -9.55 -21.64
CA LEU A 266 1.10 -8.75 -21.96
C LEU A 266 2.31 -9.13 -21.09
N PHE A 267 2.13 -9.25 -19.77
CA PHE A 267 3.20 -9.63 -18.86
C PHE A 267 3.82 -10.98 -19.27
N THR A 268 2.99 -11.99 -19.51
CA THR A 268 3.46 -13.32 -19.92
C THR A 268 4.12 -13.30 -21.30
N LYS A 269 3.57 -12.53 -22.23
CA LYS A 269 4.13 -12.35 -23.58
C LYS A 269 5.47 -11.63 -23.57
N LEU A 270 5.78 -10.83 -22.55
CA LEU A 270 7.07 -10.13 -22.41
C LEU A 270 8.14 -10.97 -21.68
N HIS A 271 7.81 -12.12 -21.08
CA HIS A 271 8.79 -12.95 -20.34
C HIS A 271 10.02 -13.38 -21.14
N PHE A 272 9.96 -13.34 -22.49
CA PHE A 272 11.09 -13.64 -23.36
C PHE A 272 12.32 -12.78 -23.01
N ILE A 273 12.14 -11.55 -22.49
CA ILE A 273 13.25 -10.66 -22.15
C ILE A 273 14.13 -11.20 -21.03
N LYS A 274 13.60 -12.06 -20.14
CA LYS A 274 14.35 -12.69 -19.04
C LYS A 274 15.48 -13.62 -19.50
N ILE A 275 15.48 -14.01 -20.78
CA ILE A 275 16.54 -14.85 -21.38
C ILE A 275 17.72 -14.00 -21.84
N THR A 276 17.52 -12.69 -22.00
CA THR A 276 18.56 -11.72 -22.35
C THR A 276 19.43 -11.44 -21.12
N ASP A 277 20.70 -11.15 -21.34
CA ASP A 277 21.64 -10.78 -20.28
C ASP A 277 21.94 -9.29 -20.39
N ASP A 278 20.99 -8.47 -19.93
CA ASP A 278 21.08 -7.01 -19.99
C ASP A 278 21.55 -6.46 -18.64
N ASP A 279 22.78 -5.93 -18.61
CA ASP A 279 23.34 -5.30 -17.41
C ASP A 279 22.75 -3.90 -17.21
N LEU A 280 21.64 -3.86 -16.45
CA LEU A 280 20.90 -2.64 -16.18
C LEU A 280 21.73 -1.58 -15.43
N PHE A 281 22.67 -2.01 -14.58
CA PHE A 281 23.49 -1.09 -13.79
C PHE A 281 24.55 -0.44 -14.69
N GLN A 282 25.32 -1.25 -15.41
CA GLN A 282 26.40 -0.73 -16.25
C GLN A 282 25.88 0.15 -17.40
N LYS A 283 24.73 -0.21 -17.99
CA LYS A 283 24.21 0.50 -19.16
C LYS A 283 23.31 1.68 -18.80
N TYR A 284 22.49 1.54 -17.77
CA TYR A 284 21.42 2.52 -17.47
C TYR A 284 21.48 3.08 -16.06
N ASN A 285 22.50 2.71 -15.26
CA ASN A 285 22.65 3.11 -13.86
C ASN A 285 21.48 2.69 -12.95
N ILE A 286 20.82 1.56 -13.27
CA ILE A 286 19.73 1.01 -12.47
C ILE A 286 20.29 -0.05 -11.52
N ASP A 287 20.32 0.28 -10.22
CA ASP A 287 20.80 -0.63 -9.17
C ASP A 287 19.68 -1.51 -8.61
N ILE A 288 19.69 -2.79 -9.01
CA ILE A 288 18.73 -3.80 -8.58
C ILE A 288 18.96 -4.33 -7.14
N LEU A 289 19.95 -3.80 -6.42
CA LEU A 289 20.17 -4.09 -5.01
C LEU A 289 19.39 -3.15 -4.08
N GLN A 290 18.83 -2.07 -4.61
CA GLN A 290 18.05 -1.11 -3.84
C GLN A 290 16.68 -1.67 -3.45
N ASP A 291 16.10 -1.08 -2.41
CA ASP A 291 14.76 -1.39 -1.92
C ASP A 291 13.64 -0.82 -2.81
N TYR A 292 13.96 0.22 -3.57
CA TYR A 292 13.05 0.93 -4.45
C TYR A 292 13.81 1.51 -5.64
N ILE A 293 13.26 1.34 -6.84
CA ILE A 293 13.82 1.89 -8.08
C ILE A 293 12.80 2.87 -8.66
N LEU A 294 13.22 4.13 -8.80
CA LEU A 294 12.48 5.16 -9.53
C LEU A 294 13.01 5.21 -10.96
N ILE A 295 12.11 5.14 -11.94
CA ILE A 295 12.41 5.39 -13.34
C ILE A 295 11.95 6.81 -13.66
N ASP A 296 12.88 7.75 -13.63
CA ASP A 296 12.65 9.16 -13.94
C ASP A 296 12.91 9.46 -15.43
N SER A 297 12.68 10.71 -15.83
CA SER A 297 12.88 11.16 -17.20
C SER A 297 14.31 10.99 -17.69
N ASP A 298 15.31 11.12 -16.80
CA ASP A 298 16.72 11.03 -17.17
C ASP A 298 17.08 9.59 -17.53
N ILE A 299 16.63 8.62 -16.73
CA ILE A 299 16.78 7.19 -17.03
C ILE A 299 16.03 6.81 -18.31
N VAL A 300 14.81 7.33 -18.52
CA VAL A 300 14.02 7.08 -19.74
C VAL A 300 14.75 7.58 -20.99
N ASN A 301 15.24 8.82 -20.95
CA ASN A 301 15.98 9.41 -22.05
C ASN A 301 17.26 8.61 -22.33
N LEU A 302 18.02 8.26 -21.29
CA LEU A 302 19.24 7.45 -21.42
C LEU A 302 18.97 6.08 -22.07
N ILE A 303 17.93 5.39 -21.62
CA ILE A 303 17.54 4.09 -22.19
C ILE A 303 17.17 4.24 -23.66
N ASN A 304 16.35 5.23 -24.01
CA ASN A 304 15.93 5.44 -25.38
C ASN A 304 17.10 5.83 -26.30
N GLU A 305 17.99 6.71 -25.83
CA GLU A 305 19.20 7.13 -26.57
C GLU A 305 20.15 5.97 -26.83
N ILE A 306 20.49 5.17 -25.80
CA ILE A 306 21.42 4.03 -25.95
C ILE A 306 20.85 2.98 -26.91
N ASN A 307 19.54 2.78 -26.89
CA ASN A 307 18.89 1.68 -27.61
C ASN A 307 18.31 2.08 -28.97
N ASN A 308 18.35 3.36 -29.33
CA ASN A 308 17.66 3.95 -30.48
C ASN A 308 16.17 3.58 -30.49
N THR A 309 15.52 3.67 -29.33
CA THR A 309 14.07 3.46 -29.16
C THR A 309 13.40 4.77 -28.78
N ASN A 310 12.07 4.76 -28.71
CA ASN A 310 11.28 5.92 -28.26
C ASN A 310 10.17 5.49 -27.30
N PHE A 311 10.44 4.55 -26.40
CA PHE A 311 9.44 4.03 -25.47
C PHE A 311 9.04 5.06 -24.43
N SER A 312 7.78 5.03 -24.00
CA SER A 312 7.31 5.87 -22.89
C SER A 312 7.87 5.38 -21.55
N ASN A 313 7.85 6.26 -20.54
CA ASN A 313 8.26 5.90 -19.18
C ASN A 313 7.47 4.68 -18.65
N GLU A 314 6.15 4.66 -18.86
CA GLU A 314 5.28 3.61 -18.35
C GLU A 314 5.66 2.25 -18.94
N PHE A 315 5.95 2.19 -20.24
CA PHE A 315 6.33 0.96 -20.89
C PHE A 315 7.76 0.53 -20.56
N ILE A 316 8.71 1.46 -20.44
CA ILE A 316 10.08 1.15 -19.95
C ILE A 316 10.02 0.55 -18.56
N THR A 317 9.26 1.16 -17.64
CA THR A 317 9.13 0.67 -16.27
C THR A 317 8.51 -0.73 -16.24
N LEU A 318 7.52 -1.01 -17.09
CA LEU A 318 6.96 -2.35 -17.25
C LEU A 318 7.99 -3.35 -17.76
N LEU A 319 8.81 -3.01 -18.75
CA LEU A 319 9.84 -3.90 -19.29
C LEU A 319 10.90 -4.22 -18.24
N ILE A 320 11.35 -3.21 -17.49
CA ILE A 320 12.28 -3.38 -16.38
C ILE A 320 11.65 -4.31 -15.33
N TYR A 321 10.39 -4.06 -14.95
CA TYR A 321 9.66 -4.94 -14.03
C TYR A 321 9.63 -6.38 -14.51
N VAL A 322 9.23 -6.65 -15.76
CA VAL A 322 9.20 -8.01 -16.31
C VAL A 322 10.57 -8.67 -16.22
N TYR A 323 11.65 -7.92 -16.46
CA TYR A 323 13.02 -8.42 -16.37
C TYR A 323 13.43 -8.76 -14.93
N ILE A 324 13.05 -7.95 -13.95
CA ILE A 324 13.45 -8.10 -12.53
C ILE A 324 12.35 -8.67 -11.61
N SER A 325 11.27 -9.22 -12.18
CA SER A 325 10.04 -9.56 -11.45
C SER A 325 10.21 -10.64 -10.37
N ASP A 326 11.38 -11.27 -10.28
CA ASP A 326 11.70 -12.27 -9.25
C ASP A 326 12.14 -11.60 -7.92
N LYS A 327 12.46 -10.30 -7.95
CA LYS A 327 12.94 -9.52 -6.78
C LYS A 327 12.10 -8.29 -6.46
N PHE A 328 11.35 -7.78 -7.43
CA PHE A 328 10.54 -6.58 -7.29
C PHE A 328 9.10 -6.84 -7.68
N GLU A 329 8.20 -6.10 -7.04
CA GLU A 329 6.80 -5.98 -7.44
C GLU A 329 6.56 -4.62 -8.11
N LEU A 330 5.61 -4.60 -9.03
CA LEU A 330 5.12 -3.39 -9.69
C LEU A 330 3.96 -2.84 -8.88
N ILE A 331 4.19 -1.75 -8.15
CA ILE A 331 3.13 -0.98 -7.51
C ILE A 331 2.60 0.04 -8.53
N GLY A 332 1.28 0.19 -8.57
CA GLY A 332 0.57 0.90 -9.62
C GLY A 332 -0.31 -0.05 -10.44
N ASN A 333 -1.52 0.38 -10.77
CA ASN A 333 -2.42 -0.45 -11.56
C ASN A 333 -2.06 -0.37 -13.06
N ILE A 334 -1.83 -1.53 -13.67
CA ILE A 334 -1.39 -1.61 -15.08
C ILE A 334 -2.40 -0.97 -16.04
N GLU A 335 -3.70 -1.14 -15.78
CA GLU A 335 -4.75 -0.52 -16.58
C GLU A 335 -4.66 1.01 -16.49
N ASP A 336 -4.55 1.58 -15.29
CA ASP A 336 -4.54 3.04 -15.13
C ASP A 336 -3.32 3.71 -15.76
N VAL A 337 -2.16 3.07 -15.66
CA VAL A 337 -0.88 3.68 -16.00
C VAL A 337 -0.57 3.51 -17.49
N LEU A 338 -0.74 2.31 -18.07
CA LEU A 338 -0.45 2.10 -19.49
C LEU A 338 -1.56 2.58 -20.42
N GLN A 339 -2.78 2.79 -19.95
CA GLN A 339 -3.89 3.25 -20.80
C GLN A 339 -4.08 4.76 -20.73
N PRO A 340 -4.46 5.40 -21.85
CA PRO A 340 -4.99 6.76 -21.82
C PRO A 340 -6.18 6.91 -20.87
N LYS A 341 -6.16 7.95 -20.04
CA LYS A 341 -7.14 8.17 -18.96
C LYS A 341 -8.31 9.03 -19.41
N PHE A 342 -9.42 8.38 -19.78
CA PHE A 342 -10.68 9.09 -20.09
C PHE A 342 -11.73 9.01 -18.97
N PHE A 343 -11.57 8.10 -18.01
CA PHE A 343 -12.52 7.89 -16.92
C PHE A 343 -11.79 7.53 -15.62
N LYS A 344 -12.36 7.93 -14.48
CA LYS A 344 -11.88 7.54 -13.16
C LYS A 344 -12.70 6.38 -12.59
N THR A 345 -12.02 5.36 -12.09
CA THR A 345 -12.61 4.31 -11.26
C THR A 345 -12.98 4.90 -9.90
N LYS A 346 -14.18 4.57 -9.38
CA LYS A 346 -14.74 5.20 -8.16
C LYS A 346 -14.35 4.53 -6.83
N ASN A 347 -13.81 3.31 -6.86
CA ASN A 347 -13.67 2.47 -5.67
C ASN A 347 -12.20 2.16 -5.31
N ARG A 348 -11.25 2.87 -5.91
CA ARG A 348 -9.80 2.75 -5.69
C ARG A 348 -9.10 3.96 -6.29
N HIS A 349 -7.87 4.21 -5.85
CA HIS A 349 -6.97 5.19 -6.45
C HIS A 349 -6.72 4.88 -7.93
N ASN A 350 -6.58 5.93 -8.74
CA ASN A 350 -6.34 5.85 -10.18
C ASN A 350 -4.87 6.22 -10.48
N TRP A 351 -3.99 5.23 -10.47
CA TRP A 351 -2.53 5.38 -10.48
C TRP A 351 -2.00 6.11 -11.70
N ASN A 352 -1.15 7.13 -11.50
CA ASN A 352 -0.49 7.86 -12.58
C ASN A 352 0.83 7.21 -12.99
N ASN A 353 1.55 6.62 -12.04
CA ASN A 353 2.88 6.08 -12.28
C ASN A 353 2.99 4.63 -11.80
N PHE A 354 4.06 3.98 -12.27
CA PHE A 354 4.55 2.73 -11.73
C PHE A 354 5.70 2.94 -10.75
N TYR A 355 5.80 2.05 -9.78
CA TYR A 355 6.80 2.06 -8.74
C TYR A 355 7.37 0.65 -8.56
N LEU A 356 8.68 0.50 -8.67
CA LEU A 356 9.35 -0.79 -8.52
C LEU A 356 9.85 -0.92 -7.08
N VAL A 357 9.18 -1.74 -6.29
CA VAL A 357 9.49 -1.94 -4.87
C VAL A 357 9.94 -3.37 -4.63
N ASN A 358 10.96 -3.56 -3.82
CA ASN A 358 11.46 -4.90 -3.50
C ASN A 358 10.34 -5.76 -2.91
N THR A 359 10.20 -6.99 -3.40
CA THR A 359 9.15 -7.94 -2.98
C THR A 359 9.16 -8.16 -1.47
N LYS A 360 10.34 -8.09 -0.81
CA LYS A 360 10.43 -8.20 0.65
C LYS A 360 9.65 -7.09 1.36
N ILE A 361 9.62 -5.88 0.83
CA ILE A 361 8.92 -4.74 1.42
C ILE A 361 7.43 -4.83 1.11
N CYS A 362 7.05 -5.20 -0.11
CA CYS A 362 5.65 -5.40 -0.50
C CYS A 362 4.96 -6.51 0.31
N ASN A 363 5.73 -7.52 0.75
CA ASN A 363 5.22 -8.54 1.66
C ASN A 363 4.90 -7.99 3.06
N GLU A 364 5.55 -6.91 3.48
CA GLU A 364 5.36 -6.29 4.80
C GLU A 364 4.39 -5.11 4.79
N PHE A 365 4.17 -4.45 3.65
CA PHE A 365 3.37 -3.22 3.55
C PHE A 365 2.43 -3.22 2.33
N ASP A 366 1.19 -2.81 2.56
CA ASP A 366 0.17 -2.71 1.51
C ASP A 366 0.12 -1.31 0.88
N PHE A 367 0.92 -1.09 -0.16
CA PHE A 367 0.96 0.19 -0.88
C PHE A 367 -0.34 0.53 -1.61
N ILE A 368 -1.14 -0.47 -2.01
CA ILE A 368 -2.41 -0.24 -2.70
C ILE A 368 -3.43 0.30 -1.70
N ALA A 369 -3.61 -0.38 -0.56
CA ALA A 369 -4.52 0.08 0.48
C ALA A 369 -4.11 1.45 1.04
N PHE A 370 -2.80 1.70 1.15
CA PHE A 370 -2.25 2.99 1.55
C PHE A 370 -2.65 4.13 0.59
N ALA A 371 -2.47 3.94 -0.71
CA ALA A 371 -2.85 4.93 -1.71
C ALA A 371 -4.37 5.13 -1.79
N ASP A 372 -5.14 4.03 -1.68
CA ASP A 372 -6.60 4.07 -1.66
C ASP A 372 -7.13 4.88 -0.46
N ASP A 373 -6.56 4.74 0.74
CA ASP A 373 -6.98 5.52 1.92
C ASP A 373 -6.68 7.02 1.75
N ILE A 374 -5.54 7.37 1.13
CA ILE A 374 -5.21 8.77 0.83
C ILE A 374 -6.18 9.36 -0.19
N ASP A 375 -6.44 8.66 -1.29
CA ASP A 375 -7.39 9.11 -2.32
C ASP A 375 -8.80 9.30 -1.72
N ASN A 376 -9.24 8.35 -0.87
CA ASN A 376 -10.51 8.46 -0.16
C ASN A 376 -10.56 9.73 0.71
N ARG A 377 -9.53 9.97 1.53
CA ARG A 377 -9.45 11.18 2.39
C ARG A 377 -9.47 12.47 1.58
N LEU A 378 -8.81 12.51 0.43
CA LEU A 378 -8.79 13.69 -0.44
C LEU A 378 -10.13 13.95 -1.13
N ASN A 379 -10.87 12.88 -1.44
CA ASN A 379 -12.19 12.94 -2.06
C ASN A 379 -13.32 13.17 -1.03
N GLU A 380 -13.08 12.90 0.25
CA GLU A 380 -13.99 13.25 1.34
C GLU A 380 -14.09 14.76 1.55
N ARG A 381 -15.21 15.20 2.13
CA ARG A 381 -15.43 16.62 2.45
C ARG A 381 -14.57 17.02 3.65
N ILE A 382 -13.52 17.81 3.41
CA ILE A 382 -12.63 18.33 4.45
C ILE A 382 -13.04 19.77 4.78
N GLU A 383 -13.63 19.95 5.96
CA GLU A 383 -14.07 21.25 6.47
C GLU A 383 -12.94 22.00 7.19
N GLU A 384 -11.98 21.30 7.78
CA GLU A 384 -10.82 21.93 8.41
C GLU A 384 -9.55 21.21 8.00
N THR A 385 -8.48 21.97 7.74
CA THR A 385 -7.17 21.38 7.48
C THR A 385 -6.73 20.62 8.73
N TYR A 386 -6.48 19.33 8.57
CA TYR A 386 -5.98 18.47 9.64
C TYR A 386 -4.64 17.87 9.26
N LYS A 387 -3.90 17.44 10.28
CA LYS A 387 -2.64 16.73 10.11
C LYS A 387 -2.45 15.70 11.20
N PHE A 388 -1.68 14.68 10.88
CA PHE A 388 -1.32 13.65 11.85
C PHE A 388 0.05 13.05 11.52
N ASN A 389 0.63 12.36 12.51
CA ASN A 389 1.96 11.75 12.36
C ASN A 389 1.95 10.69 11.25
N TYR A 390 2.84 10.85 10.28
CA TYR A 390 2.89 10.02 9.09
C TYR A 390 3.40 8.60 9.40
N LYS A 391 4.38 8.43 10.30
CA LYS A 391 4.85 7.09 10.72
C LYS A 391 3.74 6.28 11.37
N SER A 392 2.98 6.89 12.29
CA SER A 392 1.82 6.24 12.91
C SER A 392 0.75 5.89 11.89
N TYR A 393 0.56 6.73 10.88
CA TYR A 393 -0.38 6.46 9.79
C TYR A 393 0.04 5.26 8.94
N LEU A 394 1.33 5.19 8.54
CA LEU A 394 1.88 4.05 7.79
C LEU A 394 1.72 2.72 8.53
N PHE A 395 1.78 2.73 9.87
CA PHE A 395 1.60 1.51 10.67
C PHE A 395 0.28 0.79 10.38
N ASN A 396 -0.77 1.50 9.98
CA ASN A 396 -2.09 0.92 9.66
C ASN A 396 -2.08 0.01 8.42
N PHE A 397 -1.05 0.10 7.58
CA PHE A 397 -0.92 -0.66 6.32
C PHE A 397 0.18 -1.72 6.38
N LEU A 398 0.78 -1.95 7.57
CA LEU A 398 1.69 -3.06 7.79
C LEU A 398 0.90 -4.38 7.85
N ARG A 399 1.43 -5.42 7.19
CA ARG A 399 0.83 -6.76 7.16
C ARG A 399 1.21 -7.59 8.38
N ASN A 400 2.48 -7.54 8.80
CA ASN A 400 3.01 -8.36 9.91
C ASN A 400 3.36 -7.55 11.16
N GLY A 401 3.18 -6.22 11.14
CA GLY A 401 3.41 -5.33 12.28
C GLY A 401 4.89 -5.12 12.68
N ASP A 402 5.84 -5.52 11.85
CA ASP A 402 7.27 -5.28 12.10
C ASP A 402 7.59 -3.78 11.93
N ALA A 403 7.79 -3.09 13.05
CA ALA A 403 8.10 -1.67 13.03
C ALA A 403 9.52 -1.36 12.52
N SER A 404 10.41 -2.35 12.42
CA SER A 404 11.80 -2.13 12.00
C SER A 404 11.92 -1.71 10.52
N ILE A 405 10.99 -2.16 9.68
CA ILE A 405 10.95 -1.83 8.25
C ILE A 405 10.31 -0.47 7.95
N LEU A 406 9.71 0.16 8.97
CA LEU A 406 8.95 1.40 8.81
C LEU A 406 9.79 2.57 8.32
N SER A 407 11.09 2.62 8.62
CA SER A 407 12.01 3.65 8.12
C SER A 407 12.21 3.57 6.61
N ILE A 408 12.33 2.34 6.07
CA ILE A 408 12.45 2.08 4.64
C ILE A 408 11.12 2.41 3.95
N ILE A 409 10.01 1.90 4.51
CA ILE A 409 8.66 2.18 4.00
C ILE A 409 8.37 3.67 3.98
N PHE A 410 8.75 4.42 5.03
CA PHE A 410 8.54 5.86 5.10
C PHE A 410 9.12 6.56 3.87
N SER A 411 10.38 6.27 3.52
CA SER A 411 11.04 6.90 2.37
C SER A 411 10.37 6.55 1.05
N ILE A 412 9.91 5.30 0.88
CA ILE A 412 9.26 4.84 -0.35
C ILE A 412 7.85 5.44 -0.46
N ALA A 413 7.07 5.35 0.61
CA ALA A 413 5.71 5.87 0.67
C ALA A 413 5.67 7.39 0.50
N GLU A 414 6.65 8.12 1.05
CA GLU A 414 6.80 9.57 0.84
C GLU A 414 6.97 9.91 -0.65
N LYS A 415 7.82 9.17 -1.38
CA LYS A 415 7.99 9.36 -2.83
C LYS A 415 6.69 9.08 -3.59
N ILE A 416 5.97 8.01 -3.22
CA ILE A 416 4.68 7.68 -3.84
C ILE A 416 3.69 8.82 -3.62
N ILE A 417 3.54 9.34 -2.40
CA ILE A 417 2.55 10.41 -2.15
C ILE A 417 2.90 11.73 -2.80
N ASN A 418 4.20 12.06 -2.89
CA ASN A 418 4.66 13.25 -3.59
C ASN A 418 4.29 13.19 -5.08
N HIS A 419 4.51 12.03 -5.72
CA HIS A 419 4.29 11.84 -7.16
C HIS A 419 2.82 11.58 -7.54
N GLU A 420 2.06 10.88 -6.69
CA GLU A 420 0.65 10.56 -6.99
C GLU A 420 -0.33 11.64 -6.52
N PHE A 421 -0.05 12.31 -5.39
CA PHE A 421 -1.02 13.18 -4.71
C PHE A 421 -0.53 14.62 -4.49
N GLU A 422 0.72 14.95 -4.82
CA GLU A 422 1.34 16.25 -4.54
C GLU A 422 1.32 16.62 -3.03
N ILE A 423 1.35 15.61 -2.16
CA ILE A 423 1.37 15.79 -0.69
C ILE A 423 2.79 15.60 -0.19
N PHE A 424 3.33 16.66 0.44
CA PHE A 424 4.66 16.65 1.06
C PHE A 424 4.55 16.54 2.58
N ILE A 425 5.43 15.73 3.18
CA ILE A 425 5.51 15.58 4.64
C ILE A 425 6.18 16.83 5.25
N ASP A 426 5.63 17.32 6.37
CA ASP A 426 6.17 18.49 7.06
C ASP A 426 7.43 18.16 7.87
N LEU A 427 8.13 19.20 8.37
CA LEU A 427 9.34 19.05 9.19
C LEU A 427 9.12 18.28 10.51
N ASN A 428 7.87 18.01 10.89
CA ASN A 428 7.51 17.24 12.08
C ASN A 428 6.98 15.84 11.72
N ASP A 429 7.37 15.30 10.56
CA ASP A 429 6.92 14.01 10.04
C ASP A 429 5.38 13.90 9.99
N SER A 430 4.66 14.99 9.73
CA SER A 430 3.20 14.99 9.64
C SER A 430 2.72 15.08 8.19
N ILE A 431 1.73 14.24 7.86
CA ILE A 431 0.98 14.35 6.61
C ILE A 431 -0.17 15.33 6.82
N ILE A 432 -0.39 16.22 5.84
CA ILE A 432 -1.35 17.33 5.93
C ILE A 432 -2.43 17.17 4.86
N PHE A 433 -3.70 17.13 5.28
CA PHE A 433 -4.85 17.15 4.39
C PHE A 433 -5.51 18.53 4.47
N LYS A 434 -5.40 19.28 3.37
CA LYS A 434 -5.90 20.66 3.29
C LYS A 434 -7.42 20.66 3.15
N ARG A 435 -8.06 21.68 3.73
CA ARG A 435 -9.47 22.01 3.49
C ARG A 435 -9.77 22.05 1.98
N ASN A 436 -10.76 21.28 1.55
CA ASN A 436 -11.23 21.24 0.16
C ASN A 436 -12.64 21.81 -0.02
N THR A 437 -13.20 22.39 1.04
CA THR A 437 -14.49 23.08 1.05
C THR A 437 -14.33 24.59 1.13
N VAL A 438 -15.28 25.32 0.56
CA VAL A 438 -15.40 26.76 0.79
C VAL A 438 -15.82 27.00 2.24
N LYS A 439 -15.08 27.86 2.95
CA LYS A 439 -15.45 28.29 4.30
C LYS A 439 -16.79 29.01 4.27
N GLN A 440 -17.69 28.65 5.19
CA GLN A 440 -19.05 29.18 5.20
C GLN A 440 -19.16 30.45 6.04
N VAL A 441 -20.18 31.27 5.75
CA VAL A 441 -20.48 32.52 6.46
C VAL A 441 -20.50 32.35 8.00
N PRO A 442 -21.12 31.30 8.60
CA PRO A 442 -21.04 31.06 10.03
C PRO A 442 -19.62 31.00 10.58
N GLU A 443 -18.70 30.35 9.87
CA GLU A 443 -17.34 30.14 10.35
C GLU A 443 -16.56 31.45 10.34
N TYR A 444 -16.74 32.29 9.30
CA TYR A 444 -16.19 33.65 9.31
C TYR A 444 -16.75 34.51 10.45
N ALA A 445 -18.02 34.31 10.80
CA ALA A 445 -18.63 35.01 11.92
C ALA A 445 -18.09 34.52 13.28
N ILE A 446 -17.76 33.23 13.40
CA ILE A 446 -17.08 32.68 14.57
C ILE A 446 -15.68 33.29 14.70
N ASP A 447 -14.88 33.30 13.63
CA ASP A 447 -13.55 33.96 13.64
C ASP A 447 -13.65 35.43 14.06
N ALA A 448 -14.62 36.16 13.51
CA ALA A 448 -14.85 37.56 13.85
C ALA A 448 -15.21 37.74 15.34
N LEU A 449 -16.06 36.87 15.88
CA LEU A 449 -16.42 36.87 17.30
C LEU A 449 -15.22 36.50 18.19
N GLU A 450 -14.40 35.53 17.80
CA GLU A 450 -13.16 35.20 18.53
C GLU A 450 -12.20 36.40 18.57
N LYS A 451 -12.03 37.08 17.44
CA LYS A 451 -11.19 38.29 17.32
C LYS A 451 -11.71 39.46 18.15
N LEU A 452 -13.05 39.63 18.25
CA LEU A 452 -13.68 40.64 19.09
C LEU A 452 -13.59 40.29 20.59
N GLY A 453 -13.65 39.00 20.92
CA GLY A 453 -13.48 38.49 22.28
C GLY A 453 -14.65 38.79 23.23
N ILE A 454 -15.71 39.49 22.80
CA ILE A 454 -16.89 39.82 23.60
C ILE A 454 -18.18 39.65 22.79
N PRO A 455 -19.34 39.44 23.43
CA PRO A 455 -20.63 39.49 22.75
C PRO A 455 -20.79 40.84 22.04
N SER A 456 -20.98 40.79 20.73
CA SER A 456 -20.89 41.96 19.86
C SER A 456 -22.17 42.12 19.04
N LYS A 457 -22.49 43.34 18.62
CA LYS A 457 -23.65 43.55 17.75
C LYS A 457 -23.38 42.98 16.37
N ILE A 458 -24.43 42.54 15.71
CA ILE A 458 -24.33 41.95 14.37
C ILE A 458 -23.70 42.92 13.35
N GLU A 459 -23.88 44.23 13.51
CA GLU A 459 -23.25 45.25 12.68
C GLU A 459 -21.73 45.24 12.84
N ASP A 460 -21.23 45.09 14.07
CA ASP A 460 -19.79 45.05 14.38
C ASP A 460 -19.16 43.78 13.79
N ILE A 461 -19.86 42.64 13.92
CA ILE A 461 -19.44 41.35 13.33
C ILE A 461 -19.40 41.47 11.80
N TYR A 462 -20.46 42.01 11.19
CA TYR A 462 -20.54 42.21 9.74
C TYR A 462 -19.41 43.10 9.23
N ASN A 463 -19.15 44.24 9.88
CA ASN A 463 -18.10 45.16 9.47
C ASN A 463 -16.70 44.55 9.58
N LEU A 464 -16.46 43.70 10.58
CA LEU A 464 -15.19 42.99 10.72
C LEU A 464 -15.01 41.93 9.62
N ILE A 465 -16.07 41.17 9.32
CA ILE A 465 -16.07 40.22 8.19
C ILE A 465 -15.83 40.95 6.88
N GLU A 466 -16.57 42.03 6.59
CA GLU A 466 -16.44 42.78 5.34
C GLU A 466 -15.06 43.42 5.17
N LYS A 467 -14.43 43.82 6.29
CA LYS A 467 -13.07 44.37 6.30
C LYS A 467 -12.01 43.30 6.00
N ASP A 468 -12.09 42.15 6.65
CA ASP A 468 -11.07 41.11 6.55
C ASP A 468 -11.30 40.18 5.35
N PHE A 469 -12.57 40.00 4.95
CA PHE A 469 -13.05 39.12 3.88
C PHE A 469 -14.22 39.76 3.11
N PRO A 470 -13.95 40.71 2.20
CA PRO A 470 -14.98 41.41 1.44
C PRO A 470 -15.90 40.47 0.65
N GLU A 471 -17.18 40.84 0.52
CA GLU A 471 -18.20 40.15 -0.30
C GLU A 471 -18.62 38.73 0.14
N ILE A 472 -18.13 38.21 1.28
CA ILE A 472 -18.50 36.87 1.78
C ILE A 472 -19.99 36.77 2.18
N THR A 473 -20.58 37.85 2.69
CA THR A 473 -22.00 37.91 3.07
C THR A 473 -22.72 39.07 2.40
N LYS A 474 -23.94 38.83 1.89
CA LYS A 474 -24.68 39.81 1.09
C LYS A 474 -25.23 40.99 1.88
N SER A 475 -25.56 40.75 3.16
CA SER A 475 -26.13 41.76 4.05
C SER A 475 -26.06 41.32 5.51
N ILE A 476 -26.38 42.26 6.40
CA ILE A 476 -26.57 42.00 7.83
C ILE A 476 -27.70 40.99 8.06
N GLU A 477 -28.79 41.04 7.29
CA GLU A 477 -29.92 40.11 7.40
C GLU A 477 -29.53 38.69 6.98
N ALA A 478 -28.71 38.55 5.94
CA ALA A 478 -28.19 37.25 5.51
C ALA A 478 -27.30 36.64 6.60
N LEU A 479 -26.39 37.44 7.18
CA LEU A 479 -25.55 37.04 8.31
C LEU A 479 -26.43 36.63 9.51
N ARG A 480 -27.48 37.41 9.81
CA ARG A 480 -28.41 37.13 10.91
C ARG A 480 -29.06 35.76 10.77
N GLY A 481 -29.60 35.48 9.59
CA GLY A 481 -30.23 34.20 9.30
C GLY A 481 -29.24 33.04 9.40
N SER A 482 -27.99 33.27 9.01
CA SER A 482 -26.91 32.30 9.15
C SER A 482 -26.60 31.99 10.61
N LEU A 483 -26.32 33.01 11.42
CA LEU A 483 -25.99 32.87 12.84
C LEU A 483 -27.10 32.20 13.66
N GLN A 484 -28.37 32.48 13.35
CA GLN A 484 -29.51 31.85 14.03
C GLN A 484 -29.59 30.33 13.83
N ARG A 485 -28.95 29.80 12.77
CA ARG A 485 -28.91 28.37 12.47
C ARG A 485 -27.61 27.69 12.94
N THR A 486 -26.70 28.45 13.55
CA THR A 486 -25.37 27.99 13.96
C THR A 486 -25.39 27.62 15.45
N PRO A 487 -25.28 26.32 15.82
CA PRO A 487 -25.35 25.86 17.21
C PRO A 487 -24.27 26.45 18.14
N GLU A 488 -23.13 26.84 17.58
CA GLU A 488 -21.95 27.37 18.27
C GLU A 488 -22.12 28.85 18.65
N VAL A 489 -23.18 29.52 18.16
CA VAL A 489 -23.43 30.95 18.39
C VAL A 489 -24.75 31.15 19.11
N ASN A 490 -24.71 31.91 20.21
CA ASN A 490 -25.89 32.31 20.97
C ASN A 490 -26.23 33.79 20.73
N CYS A 491 -27.53 34.09 20.70
CA CYS A 491 -28.03 35.45 20.74
C CYS A 491 -28.22 35.92 22.19
N PHE A 492 -27.92 37.19 22.46
CA PHE A 492 -28.04 37.79 23.79
C PHE A 492 -29.27 38.70 23.81
N GLY A 493 -30.41 38.15 24.21
CA GLY A 493 -31.68 38.87 24.25
C GLY A 493 -32.21 39.27 22.86
N ARG A 494 -32.70 40.51 22.73
CA ARG A 494 -33.30 41.05 21.49
C ARG A 494 -32.47 42.17 20.83
N SER A 495 -31.24 42.40 21.29
CA SER A 495 -30.41 43.53 20.88
C SER A 495 -29.59 43.28 19.60
N SER A 496 -29.85 42.18 18.87
CA SER A 496 -29.00 41.72 17.76
C SER A 496 -27.54 41.50 18.17
N THR A 497 -27.31 41.16 19.44
CA THR A 497 -25.99 40.85 19.98
C THR A 497 -25.77 39.35 19.93
N TYR A 498 -24.62 38.93 19.42
CA TYR A 498 -24.25 37.53 19.26
C TYR A 498 -22.92 37.26 19.96
N GLY A 499 -22.73 36.03 20.41
CA GLY A 499 -21.48 35.58 21.02
C GLY A 499 -21.37 34.07 20.95
N LEU A 500 -20.18 33.55 21.22
CA LEU A 500 -19.93 32.11 21.14
C LEU A 500 -20.54 31.40 22.34
N LYS A 501 -21.17 30.25 22.09
CA LYS A 501 -21.80 29.44 23.12
C LYS A 501 -20.80 28.96 24.18
N LYS A 502 -19.57 28.61 23.76
CA LYS A 502 -18.47 28.22 24.67
C LYS A 502 -18.12 29.29 25.71
N TRP A 503 -18.45 30.57 25.46
CA TRP A 503 -18.19 31.64 26.41
C TRP A 503 -19.05 31.58 27.68
N GLU A 504 -20.16 30.83 27.68
CA GLU A 504 -20.92 30.61 28.91
C GLU A 504 -20.12 29.82 29.95
N ASP A 505 -19.22 28.94 29.49
CA ASP A 505 -18.35 28.13 30.34
C ASP A 505 -16.98 28.78 30.56
N GLU A 506 -16.47 29.51 29.55
CA GLU A 506 -15.13 30.10 29.57
C GLU A 506 -15.07 31.47 30.29
N LYS A 507 -16.20 32.19 30.42
CA LYS A 507 -16.20 33.59 30.87
C LYS A 507 -17.30 33.87 31.91
N GLU A 508 -16.90 34.44 33.04
CA GLU A 508 -17.85 34.87 34.08
C GLU A 508 -18.80 35.97 33.56
N GLY A 509 -20.07 35.90 34.00
CA GLY A 509 -21.09 36.90 33.67
C GLY A 509 -21.68 36.80 32.25
N ILE A 510 -21.31 35.78 31.48
CA ILE A 510 -21.85 35.56 30.13
C ILE A 510 -22.89 34.44 30.15
N LYS A 511 -24.14 34.78 29.79
CA LYS A 511 -25.20 33.81 29.53
C LYS A 511 -26.00 34.23 28.30
N GLY A 512 -26.06 33.33 27.31
CA GLY A 512 -26.83 33.49 26.09
C GLY A 512 -28.34 33.39 26.33
N GLY A 513 -29.10 33.49 25.25
CA GLY A 513 -30.56 33.40 25.27
C GLY A 513 -31.26 34.65 25.83
N THR A 514 -32.57 34.54 25.95
CA THR A 514 -33.48 35.58 26.45
C THR A 514 -33.65 35.47 27.97
N ILE A 515 -34.31 36.46 28.57
CA ILE A 515 -34.71 36.41 29.99
C ILE A 515 -35.55 35.15 30.28
N LYS A 516 -36.39 34.71 29.33
CA LYS A 516 -37.20 33.50 29.50
C LYS A 516 -36.33 32.26 29.61
N ASP A 517 -35.27 32.16 28.81
CA ASP A 517 -34.38 31.01 28.78
C ASP A 517 -33.63 30.87 30.11
N ILE A 518 -33.10 31.99 30.62
CA ILE A 518 -32.43 32.04 31.93
C ILE A 518 -33.40 31.62 33.05
N VAL A 519 -34.62 32.19 33.07
CA VAL A 519 -35.62 31.85 34.08
C VAL A 519 -36.07 30.38 33.96
N LEU A 520 -36.24 29.86 32.74
CA LEU A 520 -36.61 28.47 32.50
C LEU A 520 -35.55 27.50 33.02
N GLU A 521 -34.28 27.76 32.72
CA GLU A 521 -33.14 26.98 33.20
C GLU A 521 -33.10 26.97 34.73
N TYR A 522 -33.19 28.15 35.35
CA TYR A 522 -33.22 28.27 36.81
C TYR A 522 -34.39 27.51 37.45
N LEU A 523 -35.60 27.65 36.91
CA LEU A 523 -36.79 26.99 37.44
C LEU A 523 -36.81 25.47 37.22
N LYS A 524 -36.07 24.95 36.22
CA LYS A 524 -35.97 23.50 35.99
C LYS A 524 -35.31 22.79 37.17
N GLU A 525 -34.35 23.41 37.84
CA GLU A 525 -33.63 22.84 38.99
C GLU A 525 -34.41 22.97 40.31
N LYS A 526 -35.40 23.88 40.36
CA LYS A 526 -36.14 24.20 41.58
C LYS A 526 -37.36 23.28 41.75
N LYS A 527 -37.57 22.81 42.98
CA LYS A 527 -38.73 21.94 43.32
C LYS A 527 -40.02 22.75 43.47
N ASP A 528 -39.92 23.94 44.05
CA ASP A 528 -41.06 24.81 44.34
C ASP A 528 -41.09 26.05 43.43
N PRO A 529 -42.25 26.76 43.32
CA PRO A 529 -42.32 28.02 42.61
C PRO A 529 -41.41 29.07 43.26
N ILE A 530 -40.75 29.88 42.44
CA ILE A 530 -39.78 30.89 42.89
C ILE A 530 -40.38 32.29 42.76
N HIS A 531 -40.14 33.13 43.76
CA HIS A 531 -40.62 34.50 43.73
C HIS A 531 -39.87 35.34 42.67
N VAL A 532 -40.57 36.28 42.01
CA VAL A 532 -39.97 37.15 40.97
C VAL A 532 -38.75 37.95 41.46
N TYR A 533 -38.66 38.24 42.76
CA TYR A 533 -37.52 38.93 43.36
C TYR A 533 -36.25 38.07 43.31
N GLU A 534 -36.33 36.79 43.66
CA GLU A 534 -35.22 35.84 43.54
C GLU A 534 -34.84 35.65 42.06
N LEU A 535 -35.83 35.50 41.18
CA LEU A 535 -35.58 35.42 39.73
C LEU A 535 -34.91 36.68 39.17
N LEU A 536 -35.23 37.86 39.71
CA LEU A 536 -34.58 39.10 39.32
C LEU A 536 -33.10 39.08 39.67
N ASN A 537 -32.75 38.66 40.89
CA ASN A 537 -31.36 38.55 41.33
C ASN A 537 -30.57 37.57 40.45
N GLU A 538 -31.19 36.43 40.07
CA GLU A 538 -30.57 35.49 39.15
C GLU A 538 -30.35 36.10 37.76
N VAL A 539 -31.37 36.76 37.20
CA VAL A 539 -31.28 37.40 35.89
C VAL A 539 -30.25 38.55 35.90
N HIS A 540 -30.11 39.27 37.00
CA HIS A 540 -29.16 40.38 37.16
C HIS A 540 -27.70 39.97 37.05
N LYS A 541 -27.36 38.70 37.33
CA LYS A 541 -26.01 38.15 37.07
C LYS A 541 -25.57 38.32 35.61
N TYR A 542 -26.53 38.37 34.68
CA TYR A 542 -26.27 38.43 33.25
C TYR A 542 -26.94 39.63 32.56
N ARG A 543 -27.95 40.25 33.20
CA ARG A 543 -28.83 41.30 32.63
C ARG A 543 -29.20 42.35 33.68
N GLU A 544 -28.21 43.09 34.16
CA GLU A 544 -28.33 44.10 35.22
C GLU A 544 -29.50 45.10 35.04
N LYS A 545 -29.80 45.53 33.81
CA LYS A 545 -30.83 46.55 33.53
C LYS A 545 -32.29 46.05 33.58
N THR A 546 -32.52 44.79 33.94
CA THR A 546 -33.88 44.20 33.99
C THR A 546 -34.60 44.57 35.30
N ASN A 547 -35.94 44.45 35.33
CA ASN A 547 -36.74 44.59 36.55
C ASN A 547 -37.83 43.51 36.64
N SER A 548 -38.42 43.31 37.81
CA SER A 548 -39.43 42.26 38.06
C SER A 548 -40.67 42.39 37.16
N LYS A 549 -41.11 43.61 36.84
CA LYS A 549 -42.24 43.86 35.93
C LYS A 549 -41.93 43.37 34.52
N ASN A 550 -40.71 43.61 34.04
CA ASN A 550 -40.23 43.14 32.74
C ASN A 550 -40.13 41.63 32.70
N ILE A 551 -39.64 40.97 33.77
CA ILE A 551 -39.61 39.51 33.87
C ILE A 551 -41.04 38.96 33.73
N ILE A 552 -41.97 39.39 34.59
CA ILE A 552 -43.36 38.92 34.58
C ILE A 552 -44.02 39.14 33.22
N THR A 553 -43.83 40.32 32.61
CA THR A 553 -44.43 40.64 31.30
C THR A 553 -43.88 39.74 30.21
N ASN A 554 -42.56 39.50 30.18
CA ASN A 554 -41.96 38.59 29.21
C ASN A 554 -42.49 37.17 29.38
N LEU A 555 -42.55 36.65 30.61
CA LEU A 555 -43.05 35.30 30.90
C LEU A 555 -44.53 35.13 30.55
N LYS A 556 -45.38 36.15 30.77
CA LYS A 556 -46.79 36.14 30.36
C LYS A 556 -46.97 36.10 28.84
N LEU A 557 -46.08 36.76 28.11
CA LEU A 557 -46.04 36.76 26.65
C LEU A 557 -45.32 35.53 26.11
N ASP A 558 -45.26 34.44 26.88
CA ASP A 558 -44.70 33.19 26.41
C ASP A 558 -45.68 32.43 25.49
N PRO A 559 -45.39 32.31 24.18
CA PRO A 559 -46.30 31.63 23.26
C PRO A 559 -46.45 30.15 23.60
N GLN A 560 -45.42 29.54 24.21
CA GLN A 560 -45.42 28.15 24.62
C GLN A 560 -46.15 27.92 25.95
N LYS A 561 -46.53 28.98 26.66
CA LYS A 561 -47.19 28.94 27.98
C LYS A 561 -46.46 28.03 28.97
N GLN A 562 -45.13 28.09 28.97
CA GLN A 562 -44.27 27.26 29.83
C GLN A 562 -44.30 27.68 31.30
N PHE A 563 -44.74 28.90 31.59
CA PHE A 563 -44.69 29.49 32.92
C PHE A 563 -46.09 29.62 33.52
N VAL A 564 -46.22 29.32 34.82
CA VAL A 564 -47.41 29.56 35.62
C VAL A 564 -47.07 30.62 36.66
N ILE A 565 -47.87 31.68 36.71
CA ILE A 565 -47.70 32.76 37.67
C ILE A 565 -48.78 32.63 38.74
N PHE A 566 -48.36 32.27 39.95
CA PHE A 566 -49.20 32.15 41.13
C PHE A 566 -49.39 33.53 41.80
N ASN A 567 -50.23 33.56 42.83
CA ASN A 567 -50.45 34.79 43.61
C ASN A 567 -49.14 35.27 44.25
N GLN A 568 -49.06 36.58 44.53
CA GLN A 568 -47.86 37.21 45.12
C GLN A 568 -46.59 37.02 44.27
N ASN A 569 -46.72 36.97 42.94
CA ASN A 569 -45.59 36.92 41.99
C ASN A 569 -44.65 35.70 42.13
N PHE A 570 -45.16 34.57 42.64
CA PHE A 570 -44.47 33.28 42.54
C PHE A 570 -44.62 32.70 41.14
N ILE A 571 -43.54 32.16 40.59
CA ILE A 571 -43.46 31.68 39.21
C ILE A 571 -42.97 30.22 39.23
N GLY A 572 -43.71 29.36 38.55
CA GLY A 572 -43.35 27.97 38.30
C GLY A 572 -43.42 27.60 36.82
N LEU A 573 -43.12 26.34 36.52
CA LEU A 573 -43.25 25.74 35.20
C LEU A 573 -44.57 24.98 35.08
N SER A 574 -45.26 25.12 33.95
CA SER A 574 -46.53 24.44 33.70
C SER A 574 -46.40 22.92 33.61
N SER A 575 -45.19 22.40 33.38
CA SER A 575 -44.88 20.98 33.37
C SER A 575 -44.70 20.35 34.76
N LYS A 576 -44.67 21.15 35.83
CA LYS A 576 -44.45 20.68 37.20
C LYS A 576 -45.73 20.72 38.02
N ILE A 577 -45.88 19.74 38.90
CA ILE A 577 -46.90 19.72 39.94
C ILE A 577 -46.25 20.16 41.24
N TYR A 578 -46.86 21.13 41.91
CA TYR A 578 -46.33 21.78 43.09
C TYR A 578 -47.18 21.45 44.32
N ASN A 579 -46.57 20.80 45.31
CA ASN A 579 -47.20 20.49 46.61
C ASN A 579 -46.75 21.51 47.67
N SER A 580 -46.94 22.81 47.38
CA SER A 580 -46.44 23.91 48.21
C SER A 580 -47.50 25.00 48.39
N ASN A 581 -47.56 25.56 49.60
CA ASN A 581 -48.46 26.66 49.97
C ASN A 581 -48.24 27.92 49.13
N LEU A 582 -47.07 28.05 48.49
CA LEU A 582 -46.72 29.13 47.56
C LEU A 582 -47.69 29.23 46.36
N THR A 583 -48.33 28.14 45.98
CA THR A 583 -49.28 28.13 44.85
C THR A 583 -50.63 28.76 45.18
N ASN A 584 -51.00 28.81 46.47
CA ASN A 584 -52.34 29.18 46.95
C ASN A 584 -52.34 30.39 47.91
N LEU A 585 -51.31 31.23 47.86
CA LEU A 585 -51.23 32.42 48.70
C LEU A 585 -52.40 33.39 48.47
N PRO A 586 -52.84 34.18 49.48
CA PRO A 586 -53.95 35.11 49.33
C PRO A 586 -53.70 36.18 48.25
N LYS A 587 -54.72 36.51 47.45
CA LYS A 587 -54.62 37.54 46.39
C LYS A 587 -54.26 38.93 46.93
N PHE A 588 -54.75 39.29 48.12
CA PHE A 588 -54.55 40.60 48.74
C PHE A 588 -53.53 40.57 49.89
N LEU A 589 -52.62 39.58 49.93
CA LEU A 589 -51.64 39.45 51.01
C LEU A 589 -50.79 40.71 51.20
N GLY A 590 -50.34 41.36 50.11
CA GLY A 590 -49.61 42.63 50.22
C GLY A 590 -50.37 43.70 51.03
N LYS A 591 -51.69 43.82 50.85
CA LYS A 591 -52.51 44.74 51.66
C LYS A 591 -52.57 44.34 53.14
N MET A 592 -52.60 43.03 53.42
CA MET A 592 -52.59 42.52 54.79
C MET A 592 -51.25 42.85 55.48
N ILE A 593 -50.13 42.66 54.78
CA ILE A 593 -48.80 43.02 55.28
C ILE A 593 -48.69 44.53 55.53
N THR A 594 -49.09 45.36 54.56
CA THR A 594 -49.10 46.82 54.73
C THR A 594 -50.00 47.26 55.89
N HIS A 595 -51.18 46.64 56.05
CA HIS A 595 -52.08 46.95 57.17
C HIS A 595 -51.48 46.55 58.52
N PHE A 596 -50.84 45.38 58.61
CA PHE A 596 -50.12 44.94 59.79
C PHE A 596 -49.01 45.94 60.17
N ILE A 597 -48.19 46.37 59.21
CA ILE A 597 -47.13 47.37 59.46
C ILE A 597 -47.73 48.71 59.92
N LYS A 598 -48.88 49.16 59.38
CA LYS A 598 -49.56 50.39 59.88
C LYS A 598 -49.98 50.32 61.34
N GLN A 599 -50.25 49.13 61.88
CA GLN A 599 -50.63 48.95 63.28
C GLN A 599 -49.43 49.07 64.24
N TYR A 600 -48.20 48.97 63.72
CA TYR A 600 -46.95 49.03 64.49
C TYR A 600 -46.00 50.07 63.88
N PRO A 601 -46.01 51.33 64.36
CA PRO A 601 -45.14 52.37 63.83
C PRO A 601 -43.68 51.97 64.03
N SER A 602 -42.97 51.63 62.94
CA SER A 602 -41.57 51.15 62.94
C SER A 602 -41.40 49.73 63.54
N ILE A 603 -41.59 48.71 62.70
CA ILE A 603 -41.41 47.29 63.06
C ILE A 603 -40.24 46.65 62.30
N GLU A 604 -39.34 45.94 62.99
CA GLU A 604 -38.22 45.22 62.36
C GLU A 604 -38.73 44.22 61.32
N ILE A 605 -38.12 44.20 60.13
CA ILE A 605 -38.49 43.31 59.01
C ILE A 605 -38.58 41.84 59.43
N ILE A 606 -37.63 41.36 60.25
CA ILE A 606 -37.57 39.97 60.76
C ILE A 606 -38.83 39.62 61.56
N LYS A 607 -39.40 40.55 62.32
CA LYS A 607 -40.63 40.30 63.09
C LYS A 607 -41.84 40.16 62.18
N VAL A 608 -41.89 40.92 61.09
CA VAL A 608 -42.93 40.80 60.07
C VAL A 608 -42.78 39.48 59.31
N GLU A 609 -41.55 39.10 58.95
CA GLU A 609 -41.24 37.81 58.32
C GLU A 609 -41.71 36.65 59.19
N GLN A 610 -41.32 36.61 60.46
CA GLN A 610 -41.71 35.54 61.39
C GLN A 610 -43.22 35.44 61.60
N HIS A 611 -43.92 36.59 61.62
CA HIS A 611 -45.37 36.62 61.76
C HIS A 611 -46.06 35.99 60.56
N PHE A 612 -45.72 36.43 59.34
CA PHE A 612 -46.34 35.94 58.12
C PHE A 612 -45.85 34.55 57.70
N CYS A 613 -44.60 34.19 58.00
CA CYS A 613 -44.06 32.83 57.84
C CYS A 613 -44.95 31.80 58.55
N LYS A 614 -45.30 32.05 59.82
CA LYS A 614 -46.16 31.16 60.62
C LYS A 614 -47.60 31.11 60.10
N ILE A 615 -48.16 32.26 59.71
CA ILE A 615 -49.56 32.36 59.24
C ILE A 615 -49.75 31.69 57.89
N LEU A 616 -48.77 31.81 57.00
CA LEU A 616 -48.85 31.31 55.63
C LEU A 616 -48.23 29.93 55.46
N GLU A 617 -47.54 29.42 56.49
CA GLU A 617 -46.78 28.18 56.46
C GLU A 617 -45.81 28.12 55.26
N ILE A 618 -45.01 29.19 55.10
CA ILE A 618 -43.95 29.34 54.07
C ILE A 618 -42.64 29.74 54.74
N SER A 619 -41.49 29.59 54.08
CA SER A 619 -40.21 29.99 54.66
C SER A 619 -40.10 31.50 54.90
N GLU A 620 -39.24 31.88 55.86
CA GLU A 620 -38.89 33.28 56.11
C GLU A 620 -38.31 33.95 54.85
N GLU A 621 -37.48 33.24 54.08
CA GLU A 621 -36.93 33.72 52.79
C GLU A 621 -38.02 34.07 51.76
N ASN A 622 -39.04 33.23 51.63
CA ASN A 622 -40.18 33.50 50.73
C ASN A 622 -41.01 34.69 51.23
N THR A 623 -41.15 34.83 52.54
CA THR A 623 -41.84 35.97 53.15
C THR A 623 -41.05 37.26 52.93
N ASN A 624 -39.73 37.23 53.10
CA ASN A 624 -38.82 38.33 52.78
C ASN A 624 -38.97 38.75 51.32
N CYS A 625 -38.97 37.80 50.38
CA CYS A 625 -39.16 38.09 48.95
C CYS A 625 -40.45 38.88 48.66
N ILE A 626 -41.56 38.53 49.34
CA ILE A 626 -42.84 39.26 49.23
C ILE A 626 -42.72 40.67 49.82
N ILE A 627 -42.02 40.84 50.94
CA ILE A 627 -41.80 42.15 51.57
C ILE A 627 -40.90 43.02 50.68
N GLN A 628 -39.82 42.46 50.13
CA GLN A 628 -38.89 43.18 49.25
C GLN A 628 -39.57 43.73 48.00
N ILE A 629 -40.49 42.98 47.39
CA ILE A 629 -41.24 43.50 46.23
C ILE A 629 -42.26 44.58 46.62
N LEU A 630 -42.76 44.59 47.86
CA LEU A 630 -43.59 45.69 48.36
C LEU A 630 -42.75 46.95 48.60
N ILE A 631 -41.53 46.81 49.12
CA ILE A 631 -40.55 47.90 49.27
C ILE A 631 -40.18 48.46 47.88
N GLN A 632 -39.81 47.59 46.94
CA GLN A 632 -39.43 47.99 45.58
C GLN A 632 -40.54 48.73 44.83
N ASN A 633 -41.81 48.43 45.14
CA ASN A 633 -42.97 49.11 44.56
C ASN A 633 -43.48 50.28 45.42
N GLU A 634 -42.75 50.69 46.45
CA GLU A 634 -43.06 51.84 47.33
C GLU A 634 -44.41 51.69 48.08
N PHE A 635 -44.88 50.46 48.29
CA PHE A 635 -46.08 50.22 49.12
C PHE A 635 -45.79 50.28 50.62
N ILE A 636 -44.53 50.03 50.99
CA ILE A 636 -43.97 50.12 52.33
C ILE A 636 -42.53 50.62 52.19
N ASN A 637 -42.01 51.29 53.20
CA ASN A 637 -40.67 51.84 53.24
C ASN A 637 -39.84 51.13 54.32
N ILE A 638 -38.52 51.10 54.15
CA ILE A 638 -37.56 50.54 55.11
C ILE A 638 -36.55 51.60 55.52
N ASP A 639 -36.26 51.72 56.81
CA ASP A 639 -35.22 52.62 57.33
C ASP A 639 -33.83 51.96 57.37
N ASN A 640 -32.79 52.75 57.69
CA ASN A 640 -31.41 52.26 57.82
C ASN A 640 -31.21 51.24 58.97
N LYS A 641 -32.21 51.05 59.83
CA LYS A 641 -32.22 50.09 60.94
C LYS A 641 -33.05 48.84 60.61
N ASN A 642 -33.44 48.65 59.34
CA ASN A 642 -34.29 47.56 58.86
C ASN A 642 -35.71 47.55 59.48
N ASN A 643 -36.22 48.71 59.89
CA ASN A 643 -37.60 48.86 60.32
C ASN A 643 -38.50 49.25 59.14
N LEU A 644 -39.64 48.58 59.05
CA LEU A 644 -40.67 48.84 58.06
C LEU A 644 -41.68 49.88 58.58
N TYR A 645 -42.08 50.78 57.69
CA TYR A 645 -43.15 51.75 57.88
C TYR A 645 -43.94 51.95 56.58
N VAL A 646 -45.11 52.59 56.64
CA VAL A 646 -45.94 52.86 55.45
C VAL A 646 -45.98 54.33 55.14
#